data_AF-A0A815AXA6-F1
#
_entry.id   AF-A0A815AXA6-F1
#
_cell.length_a   1.000
_cell.length_b   1.000
_cell.length_c   1.000
_cell.angle_alpha   90.00
_cell.angle_beta   90.00
_cell.angle_gamma   90.00
#
_symmetry.space_group_name_H-M   'P 1'
#
loop_
_entity.id
_entity.type
_entity.pdbx_description
1 polymer ?
#
loop_
_entity_poly.entity_id
_entity_poly.type
_entity_poly.pdbx_seq_one_letter_code
_entity_poly.pdbx_strand_id
1 'polypeptide(L)'
;MASKKQQPQQQQQEISTMRRLLGFDLTDLQSWSSFVKLMNRPEDPSSLAILRIFFGILMMLDIPQERGMSHADVYYPNDDKECQFPLFNFLEPLRAEYMVIVYFIMLLGAFGITIGFFYRLSTICFTITYWYIFFLDKTSWNNHSYLYGLIGFQLMFFDAHHYWSIDGLFRKKIRNSHVPLWNYTLIRYQVFLVYFIAGLKKTDWDWVSGYSMDTLGEHWVFSPFRSFMTIEQITLILVHVCGLFFDLLVGFALFFDRSRPFGVFFCLSFHIMNSQLFNIGMFPYTMIATIPIFFHNNWPRKFLNRFAPKFLYKETPLQYSSSCLYSKEEIKPEEPKSPSIKSKIANNSSVKNAPTKSTLRHKIFTIFALFYLVEQGFLPYSHFITKGYNNWTNGLYGYSWDMMVHSWHTQHVKITFLDKKTNEPHYLRPTAWASAKRWSSHADMIVQYAQCIKGKLKQHGYDDVELRFDIWRSMNGRFNQRQIDPRIDLLSSDVKWSPFQDTPWLQPLLTNLSDWRTRMQKIETELSSKDQNVLVTFVADFPGLFLENYIPADLNTTIEVLEGQIVVEMLGLKENVTLNVGQNMSVPNGDYHNVYTISSTPSCYMYTYLNQSDVEIVHLWDRYYNLTDRLLNETVDRNRPIYTDKEEADLVRLSYENVFEELRQKTLHELLELPYDFKLHNKNETNTNWTNIRLQFETSMNRSIVKRLDTKIKWHEKHHRTFKTFFAKKRRQFLRCYHIIKLAIRSIIYKTDFIKSVKNEINSAIDESDSDGIVTEETPPQPPTSTESSSSSSSKKSSSTNGKSKKKQTKK
;
A
#
# COMPACT_ATOMS: atom_id res chain seq x y z
N MET A 1 -28.80 -73.31 -38.46
CA MET A 1 -29.04 -72.73 -37.12
C MET A 1 -27.80 -71.99 -36.66
N ALA A 2 -27.99 -70.75 -36.19
CA ALA A 2 -27.08 -69.93 -35.37
C ALA A 2 -25.68 -69.55 -35.91
N SER A 3 -25.63 -68.51 -36.74
CA SER A 3 -24.45 -67.63 -36.86
C SER A 3 -24.40 -66.66 -35.68
N LYS A 4 -23.39 -66.81 -34.81
CA LYS A 4 -23.08 -65.88 -33.70
C LYS A 4 -22.69 -64.52 -34.27
N LYS A 5 -23.53 -63.51 -34.04
CA LYS A 5 -23.20 -62.09 -34.20
C LYS A 5 -22.05 -61.72 -33.26
N GLN A 6 -20.90 -61.37 -33.81
CA GLN A 6 -19.88 -60.58 -33.11
C GLN A 6 -20.48 -59.19 -32.82
N GLN A 7 -20.58 -58.85 -31.53
CA GLN A 7 -20.78 -57.47 -31.08
C GLN A 7 -19.43 -56.73 -31.19
N PRO A 8 -19.40 -55.47 -31.66
CA PRO A 8 -18.17 -54.69 -31.66
C PRO A 8 -17.80 -54.27 -30.23
N GLN A 9 -16.59 -54.65 -29.80
CA GLN A 9 -15.98 -54.17 -28.56
C GLN A 9 -15.82 -52.65 -28.63
N GLN A 10 -16.50 -51.92 -27.74
CA GLN A 10 -16.22 -50.52 -27.47
C GLN A 10 -14.82 -50.42 -26.84
N GLN A 11 -13.82 -49.97 -27.60
CA GLN A 11 -12.53 -49.54 -27.05
C GLN A 11 -12.75 -48.30 -26.19
N GLN A 12 -12.74 -48.50 -24.87
CA GLN A 12 -12.69 -47.44 -23.88
C GLN A 12 -11.25 -46.93 -23.84
N GLN A 13 -10.96 -45.79 -24.49
CA GLN A 13 -9.63 -45.17 -24.48
C GLN A 13 -9.19 -44.92 -23.03
N GLU A 14 -8.13 -45.60 -22.59
CA GLU A 14 -7.52 -45.35 -21.27
C GLU A 14 -7.01 -43.91 -21.22
N ILE A 15 -7.55 -43.12 -20.29
CA ILE A 15 -7.13 -41.75 -20.04
C ILE A 15 -5.72 -41.80 -19.42
N SER A 16 -4.76 -41.11 -20.04
CA SER A 16 -3.38 -41.08 -19.55
C SER A 16 -3.32 -40.56 -18.09
N THR A 17 -2.32 -41.03 -17.34
CA THR A 17 -2.06 -40.53 -15.98
C THR A 17 -1.82 -39.01 -15.96
N MET A 18 -1.19 -38.46 -17.00
CA MET A 18 -0.93 -37.03 -17.12
C MET A 18 -2.22 -36.24 -17.34
N ARG A 19 -3.08 -36.67 -18.26
CA ARG A 19 -4.39 -36.06 -18.50
C ARG A 19 -5.26 -36.11 -17.26
N ARG A 20 -5.16 -37.18 -16.46
CA ARG A 20 -5.86 -37.29 -15.17
C ARG A 20 -5.33 -36.30 -14.11
N LEU A 21 -4.02 -36.06 -14.06
CA LEU A 21 -3.40 -35.21 -13.02
C LEU A 21 -3.38 -33.72 -13.37
N LEU A 22 -3.09 -33.38 -14.62
CA LEU A 22 -2.86 -32.01 -15.09
C LEU A 22 -3.99 -31.48 -15.99
N GLY A 23 -4.88 -32.36 -16.47
CA GLY A 23 -5.98 -31.98 -17.36
C GLY A 23 -5.59 -31.82 -18.83
N PHE A 24 -4.36 -32.17 -19.22
CA PHE A 24 -3.83 -32.17 -20.59
C PHE A 24 -2.73 -33.23 -20.78
N ASP A 25 -2.38 -33.56 -22.02
CA ASP A 25 -1.30 -34.48 -22.38
C ASP A 25 -0.08 -33.77 -22.98
N LEU A 26 1.10 -34.40 -22.96
CA LEU A 26 2.30 -33.86 -23.64
C LEU A 26 2.05 -33.58 -25.13
N THR A 27 1.23 -34.38 -25.79
CA THR A 27 0.85 -34.19 -27.20
C THR A 27 0.11 -32.88 -27.45
N ASP A 28 -0.56 -32.33 -26.42
CA ASP A 28 -1.25 -31.04 -26.50
C ASP A 28 -0.26 -29.87 -26.54
N LEU A 29 0.99 -30.08 -26.09
CA LEU A 29 2.06 -29.07 -26.07
C LEU A 29 3.05 -29.20 -27.24
N GLN A 30 3.03 -30.31 -27.98
CA GLN A 30 4.02 -30.62 -29.03
C GLN A 30 3.92 -29.73 -30.28
N SER A 31 2.75 -29.13 -30.55
CA SER A 31 2.57 -28.25 -31.71
C SER A 31 1.79 -27.00 -31.35
N TRP A 32 2.09 -25.89 -32.03
CA TRP A 32 1.34 -24.63 -31.88
C TRP A 32 -0.17 -24.84 -32.10
N SER A 33 -0.55 -25.67 -33.08
CA SER A 33 -1.95 -25.94 -33.37
C SER A 33 -2.65 -26.72 -32.24
N SER A 34 -1.95 -27.66 -31.61
CA SER A 34 -2.45 -28.42 -30.46
C SER A 34 -2.57 -27.51 -29.24
N PHE A 35 -1.59 -26.66 -29.00
CA PHE A 35 -1.59 -25.73 -27.87
C PHE A 35 -2.72 -24.70 -27.97
N VAL A 36 -2.95 -24.15 -29.17
CA VAL A 36 -4.11 -23.26 -29.43
C VAL A 36 -5.43 -23.98 -29.17
N LYS A 37 -5.56 -25.27 -29.54
CA LYS A 37 -6.75 -26.07 -29.23
C LYS A 37 -6.91 -26.28 -27.73
N LEU A 38 -5.83 -26.63 -27.02
CA LEU A 38 -5.85 -26.80 -25.56
C LEU A 38 -6.31 -25.51 -24.85
N MET A 39 -5.67 -24.39 -25.15
CA MET A 39 -5.94 -23.11 -24.48
C MET A 39 -7.35 -22.57 -24.78
N ASN A 40 -7.95 -22.95 -25.92
CA ASN A 40 -9.31 -22.57 -26.28
C ASN A 40 -10.33 -23.70 -26.05
N ARG A 41 -9.98 -24.78 -25.35
CA ARG A 41 -10.90 -25.85 -25.00
C ARG A 41 -12.09 -25.28 -24.20
N PRO A 42 -13.34 -25.71 -24.47
CA PRO A 42 -14.51 -25.25 -23.74
C PRO A 42 -14.47 -25.66 -22.27
N GLU A 43 -14.75 -24.70 -21.38
CA GLU A 43 -14.88 -24.91 -19.95
C GLU A 43 -16.20 -24.30 -19.43
N ASP A 44 -16.67 -24.80 -18.29
CA ASP A 44 -17.88 -24.29 -17.64
C ASP A 44 -17.66 -22.84 -17.17
N PRO A 45 -18.58 -21.90 -17.45
CA PRO A 45 -18.41 -20.48 -17.09
C PRO A 45 -18.68 -20.15 -15.61
N SER A 46 -19.23 -21.09 -14.84
CA SER A 46 -19.83 -20.78 -13.55
C SER A 46 -18.83 -20.40 -12.46
N SER A 47 -17.69 -21.08 -12.35
CA SER A 47 -16.67 -20.72 -11.34
C SER A 47 -16.08 -19.34 -11.61
N LEU A 48 -15.89 -18.97 -12.88
CA LEU A 48 -15.39 -17.65 -13.26
C LEU A 48 -16.38 -16.52 -12.90
N ALA A 49 -17.68 -16.80 -12.95
CA ALA A 49 -18.70 -15.86 -12.49
C ALA A 49 -18.65 -15.65 -10.97
N ILE A 50 -18.36 -16.67 -10.17
CA ILE A 50 -18.17 -16.53 -8.72
C ILE A 50 -16.98 -15.62 -8.41
N LEU A 51 -15.85 -15.84 -9.08
CA LEU A 51 -14.68 -14.95 -8.98
C LEU A 51 -15.06 -13.50 -9.32
N ARG A 52 -15.73 -13.28 -10.45
CA ARG A 52 -16.19 -11.95 -10.89
C ARG A 52 -17.05 -11.27 -9.80
N ILE A 53 -18.02 -11.99 -9.24
CA ILE A 53 -18.94 -11.45 -8.23
C ILE A 53 -18.17 -11.08 -6.96
N PHE A 54 -17.35 -11.99 -6.42
CA PHE A 54 -16.61 -11.71 -5.18
C PHE A 54 -15.56 -10.62 -5.35
N PHE A 55 -14.80 -10.64 -6.45
CA PHE A 55 -13.84 -9.58 -6.75
C PHE A 55 -14.54 -8.22 -6.83
N GLY A 56 -15.65 -8.11 -7.57
CA GLY A 56 -16.40 -6.86 -7.69
C GLY A 56 -16.92 -6.36 -6.34
N ILE A 57 -17.49 -7.23 -5.49
CA ILE A 57 -17.95 -6.87 -4.15
C ILE A 57 -16.80 -6.36 -3.28
N LEU A 58 -15.66 -7.05 -3.30
CA LEU A 58 -14.50 -6.66 -2.51
C LEU A 58 -13.93 -5.32 -2.99
N MET A 59 -13.86 -5.09 -4.30
CA MET A 59 -13.43 -3.80 -4.85
C MET A 59 -14.40 -2.67 -4.50
N MET A 60 -15.72 -2.92 -4.49
CA MET A 60 -16.69 -1.93 -4.02
C MET A 60 -16.48 -1.52 -2.56
N LEU A 61 -15.90 -2.40 -1.74
CA LEU A 61 -15.55 -2.11 -0.35
C LEU A 61 -14.14 -1.50 -0.22
N ASP A 62 -13.18 -1.94 -1.03
CA ASP A 62 -11.78 -1.45 -1.06
C ASP A 62 -11.71 0.01 -1.51
N ILE A 63 -12.46 0.38 -2.56
CA ILE A 63 -12.40 1.71 -3.17
C ILE A 63 -12.70 2.83 -2.14
N PRO A 64 -13.81 2.79 -1.37
CA PRO A 64 -14.08 3.77 -0.32
C PRO A 64 -13.07 3.79 0.82
N GLN A 65 -12.50 2.64 1.18
CA GLN A 65 -11.75 2.46 2.44
C GLN A 65 -10.25 2.57 2.24
N GLU A 66 -9.69 1.71 1.41
CA GLU A 66 -8.24 1.52 1.25
C GLU A 66 -7.70 2.38 0.11
N ARG A 67 -8.44 2.53 -1.00
CA ARG A 67 -8.02 3.41 -2.12
C ARG A 67 -8.29 4.88 -1.86
N GLY A 68 -8.91 5.22 -0.74
CA GLY A 68 -9.00 6.61 -0.29
C GLY A 68 -10.14 7.44 -0.86
N MET A 69 -11.14 6.86 -1.54
CA MET A 69 -12.28 7.66 -2.05
C MET A 69 -13.00 8.44 -0.93
N SER A 70 -13.07 7.91 0.29
CA SER A 70 -13.69 8.61 1.44
C SER A 70 -12.89 9.77 2.01
N HIS A 71 -11.61 9.89 1.61
CA HIS A 71 -10.66 10.91 2.06
C HIS A 71 -10.00 11.61 0.85
N ALA A 72 -10.66 11.59 -0.32
CA ALA A 72 -10.11 12.18 -1.55
C ALA A 72 -9.87 13.70 -1.41
N ASP A 73 -10.64 14.37 -0.55
CA ASP A 73 -10.45 15.77 -0.14
C ASP A 73 -9.12 16.02 0.57
N VAL A 74 -8.64 15.03 1.33
CA VAL A 74 -7.36 15.10 2.06
C VAL A 74 -6.20 14.71 1.15
N TYR A 75 -6.37 13.68 0.32
CA TYR A 75 -5.30 13.20 -0.57
C TYR A 75 -5.03 14.11 -1.78
N TYR A 76 -6.04 14.82 -2.25
CA TYR A 76 -5.95 15.69 -3.42
C TYR A 76 -6.44 17.10 -3.09
N PRO A 77 -5.77 17.83 -2.17
CA PRO A 77 -6.21 19.16 -1.80
C PRO A 77 -6.03 20.12 -2.98
N ASN A 78 -7.00 21.02 -3.17
CA ASN A 78 -7.00 21.98 -4.28
C ASN A 78 -5.90 23.06 -4.20
N ASP A 79 -5.18 23.14 -3.07
CA ASP A 79 -4.23 24.22 -2.79
C ASP A 79 -2.80 23.92 -3.28
N ASP A 80 -2.57 22.84 -4.05
CA ASP A 80 -1.26 22.40 -4.57
C ASP A 80 -0.16 22.29 -3.49
N LYS A 81 -0.53 22.21 -2.21
CA LYS A 81 0.41 22.35 -1.09
C LYS A 81 1.27 21.12 -0.84
N GLU A 82 0.87 19.93 -1.29
CA GLU A 82 1.62 18.69 -1.04
C GLU A 82 2.48 18.25 -2.24
N CYS A 83 3.68 17.76 -1.94
CA CYS A 83 4.56 17.07 -2.85
C CYS A 83 4.00 15.69 -3.16
N GLN A 84 3.99 15.35 -4.45
CA GLN A 84 3.42 14.12 -4.97
C GLN A 84 4.50 13.21 -5.52
N PHE A 85 4.20 11.92 -5.54
CA PHE A 85 5.15 10.86 -5.89
C PHE A 85 4.62 9.96 -7.01
N PRO A 86 4.31 10.49 -8.20
CA PRO A 86 3.79 9.67 -9.29
C PRO A 86 4.86 8.73 -9.83
N LEU A 87 4.45 7.61 -10.42
CA LEU A 87 5.38 6.72 -11.13
C LEU A 87 6.00 7.43 -12.33
N PHE A 88 5.17 8.16 -13.08
CA PHE A 88 5.58 8.93 -14.23
C PHE A 88 5.45 10.42 -13.91
N ASN A 89 6.54 11.19 -14.02
CA ASN A 89 6.57 12.60 -13.62
C ASN A 89 5.58 13.51 -14.37
N PHE A 90 5.03 13.07 -15.52
CA PHE A 90 4.01 13.83 -16.25
C PHE A 90 2.58 13.59 -15.75
N LEU A 91 2.39 12.61 -14.87
CA LEU A 91 1.08 12.33 -14.28
C LEU A 91 0.88 13.24 -13.07
N GLU A 92 -0.17 14.04 -13.16
CA GLU A 92 -0.64 14.89 -12.08
C GLU A 92 -2.09 14.53 -11.77
N PRO A 93 -2.50 14.57 -10.49
CA PRO A 93 -3.88 14.35 -10.12
C PRO A 93 -4.75 15.45 -10.69
N LEU A 94 -5.99 15.10 -10.97
CA LEU A 94 -7.00 16.11 -11.29
C LEU A 94 -7.32 16.88 -10.01
N ARG A 95 -7.99 18.03 -10.16
CA ARG A 95 -8.56 18.73 -9.00
C ARG A 95 -9.44 17.79 -8.17
N ALA A 96 -9.55 18.08 -6.87
CA ALA A 96 -10.26 17.26 -5.91
C ALA A 96 -11.66 16.83 -6.39
N GLU A 97 -12.40 17.77 -7.00
CA GLU A 97 -13.76 17.54 -7.46
C GLU A 97 -13.84 16.47 -8.56
N TYR A 98 -12.85 16.47 -9.47
CA TYR A 98 -12.77 15.50 -10.57
C TYR A 98 -12.20 14.16 -10.09
N MET A 99 -11.30 14.16 -9.11
CA MET A 99 -10.82 12.91 -8.50
C MET A 99 -11.98 12.11 -7.89
N VAL A 100 -12.95 12.77 -7.24
CA VAL A 100 -14.17 12.11 -6.76
C VAL A 100 -14.96 11.46 -7.91
N ILE A 101 -15.04 12.08 -9.08
CA ILE A 101 -15.68 11.49 -10.27
C ILE A 101 -14.92 10.24 -10.73
N VAL A 102 -13.58 10.31 -10.79
CA VAL A 102 -12.73 9.16 -11.16
C VAL A 102 -13.01 7.98 -10.22
N TYR A 103 -13.02 8.21 -8.90
CA TYR A 103 -13.37 7.18 -7.93
C TYR A 103 -14.80 6.65 -8.10
N PHE A 104 -15.76 7.52 -8.41
CA PHE A 104 -17.14 7.11 -8.64
C PHE A 104 -17.28 6.24 -9.89
N ILE A 105 -16.58 6.58 -10.99
CA ILE A 105 -16.51 5.75 -12.20
C ILE A 105 -15.89 4.39 -11.87
N MET A 106 -14.81 4.37 -11.09
CA MET A 106 -14.19 3.12 -10.63
C MET A 106 -15.17 2.25 -9.83
N LEU A 107 -15.93 2.87 -8.92
CA LEU A 107 -16.93 2.20 -8.09
C LEU A 107 -18.10 1.65 -8.91
N LEU A 108 -18.61 2.43 -9.87
CA LEU A 108 -19.62 1.97 -10.82
C LEU A 108 -19.10 0.82 -11.69
N GLY A 109 -17.84 0.88 -12.11
CA GLY A 109 -17.16 -0.21 -12.80
C GLY A 109 -17.15 -1.48 -11.95
N ALA A 110 -16.74 -1.41 -10.68
CA ALA A 110 -16.74 -2.54 -9.75
C ALA A 110 -18.16 -3.12 -9.51
N PHE A 111 -19.17 -2.25 -9.40
CA PHE A 111 -20.57 -2.67 -9.30
C PHE A 111 -21.05 -3.38 -10.58
N GLY A 112 -20.78 -2.79 -11.75
CA GLY A 112 -21.10 -3.37 -13.05
C GLY A 112 -20.39 -4.71 -13.30
N ILE A 113 -19.14 -4.86 -12.84
CA ILE A 113 -18.42 -6.14 -12.81
C ILE A 113 -19.18 -7.16 -11.94
N THR A 114 -19.60 -6.78 -10.74
CA THR A 114 -20.30 -7.65 -9.78
C THR A 114 -21.59 -8.25 -10.35
N ILE A 115 -22.42 -7.44 -10.99
CA ILE A 115 -23.71 -7.89 -11.54
C ILE A 115 -23.62 -8.34 -13.01
N GLY A 116 -22.50 -8.03 -13.68
CA GLY A 116 -22.26 -8.38 -15.07
C GLY A 116 -23.14 -7.56 -16.02
N PHE A 117 -23.28 -6.27 -15.73
CA PHE A 117 -24.02 -5.30 -16.54
C PHE A 117 -23.05 -4.45 -17.34
N PHE A 118 -23.25 -4.40 -18.66
CA PHE A 118 -22.29 -3.86 -19.63
C PHE A 118 -20.87 -4.30 -19.28
N TYR A 119 -20.68 -5.60 -19.06
CA TYR A 119 -19.52 -6.14 -18.34
C TYR A 119 -18.18 -5.65 -18.90
N ARG A 120 -18.04 -5.63 -20.24
CA ARG A 120 -16.82 -5.17 -20.92
C ARG A 120 -16.55 -3.68 -20.72
N LEU A 121 -17.59 -2.85 -20.69
CA LEU A 121 -17.45 -1.43 -20.40
C LEU A 121 -17.12 -1.21 -18.91
N SER A 122 -17.80 -1.95 -18.02
CA SER A 122 -17.59 -1.89 -16.57
C SER A 122 -16.16 -2.27 -16.18
N THR A 123 -15.57 -3.29 -16.82
CA THR A 123 -14.15 -3.64 -16.62
C THR A 123 -13.22 -2.56 -17.14
N ILE A 124 -13.47 -1.97 -18.30
CA ILE A 124 -12.66 -0.84 -18.82
C ILE A 124 -12.71 0.35 -17.85
N CYS A 125 -13.91 0.75 -17.42
CA CYS A 125 -14.11 1.85 -16.49
C CYS A 125 -13.36 1.62 -15.17
N PHE A 126 -13.43 0.39 -14.62
CA PHE A 126 -12.69 0.03 -13.41
C PHE A 126 -11.17 0.05 -13.66
N THR A 127 -10.69 -0.65 -14.69
CA THR A 127 -9.25 -0.86 -14.91
C THR A 127 -8.52 0.44 -15.22
N ILE A 128 -9.07 1.30 -16.09
CA ILE A 128 -8.43 2.57 -16.45
C ILE A 128 -8.33 3.49 -15.23
N THR A 129 -9.43 3.64 -14.48
CA THR A 129 -9.45 4.53 -13.31
C THR A 129 -8.60 3.98 -12.17
N TYR A 130 -8.58 2.65 -11.99
CA TYR A 130 -7.72 1.97 -11.02
C TYR A 130 -6.24 2.22 -11.30
N TRP A 131 -5.77 1.95 -12.53
CA TRP A 131 -4.36 2.15 -12.88
C TRP A 131 -3.94 3.61 -12.88
N TYR A 132 -4.85 4.52 -13.24
CA TYR A 132 -4.60 5.96 -13.11
C TYR A 132 -4.33 6.33 -11.64
N ILE A 133 -5.21 5.97 -10.71
CA ILE A 133 -5.02 6.23 -9.27
C ILE A 133 -3.77 5.52 -8.74
N PHE A 134 -3.53 4.29 -9.16
CA PHE A 134 -2.33 3.56 -8.81
C PHE A 134 -1.08 4.35 -9.24
N PHE A 135 -0.98 4.82 -10.49
CA PHE A 135 0.21 5.53 -10.96
C PHE A 135 0.43 6.93 -10.39
N LEU A 136 -0.57 7.54 -9.76
CA LEU A 136 -0.46 8.89 -9.19
C LEU A 136 0.40 8.96 -7.90
N ASP A 137 0.45 7.89 -7.11
CA ASP A 137 1.14 7.93 -5.82
C ASP A 137 1.79 6.60 -5.43
N LYS A 138 3.11 6.52 -5.61
CA LYS A 138 3.96 5.38 -5.21
C LYS A 138 4.00 5.16 -3.70
N THR A 139 3.74 6.19 -2.89
CA THR A 139 3.84 6.04 -1.42
C THR A 139 2.77 5.11 -0.87
N SER A 140 1.64 4.97 -1.58
CA SER A 140 0.53 4.07 -1.23
C SER A 140 0.69 2.63 -1.76
N TRP A 141 1.69 2.38 -2.61
CA TRP A 141 1.82 1.09 -3.32
C TRP A 141 2.09 -0.07 -2.38
N ASN A 142 1.67 -1.25 -2.82
CA ASN A 142 2.00 -2.53 -2.23
C ASN A 142 1.67 -3.66 -3.21
N ASN A 143 2.17 -4.87 -2.94
CA ASN A 143 1.97 -6.04 -3.81
C ASN A 143 0.50 -6.38 -4.07
N HIS A 144 -0.40 -6.22 -3.08
CA HIS A 144 -1.80 -6.56 -3.27
C HIS A 144 -2.56 -5.54 -4.13
N SER A 145 -2.18 -4.27 -4.08
CA SER A 145 -2.74 -3.23 -4.96
C SER A 145 -2.37 -3.54 -6.42
N TYR A 146 -1.12 -3.95 -6.66
CA TYR A 146 -0.70 -4.42 -7.98
C TYR A 146 -1.53 -5.65 -8.44
N LEU A 147 -1.72 -6.63 -7.56
CA LEU A 147 -2.55 -7.82 -7.84
C LEU A 147 -3.99 -7.46 -8.23
N TYR A 148 -4.64 -6.51 -7.57
CA TYR A 148 -6.01 -6.12 -7.90
C TYR A 148 -6.09 -5.45 -9.27
N GLY A 149 -5.12 -4.61 -9.60
CA GLY A 149 -4.97 -4.03 -10.94
C GLY A 149 -4.81 -5.11 -12.02
N LEU A 150 -4.02 -6.15 -11.75
CA LEU A 150 -3.84 -7.29 -12.64
C LEU A 150 -5.13 -8.11 -12.81
N ILE A 151 -5.84 -8.44 -11.73
CA ILE A 151 -7.13 -9.16 -11.82
C ILE A 151 -8.17 -8.33 -12.58
N GLY A 152 -8.25 -7.03 -12.32
CA GLY A 152 -9.11 -6.11 -13.07
C GLY A 152 -8.78 -6.10 -14.56
N PHE A 153 -7.49 -5.99 -14.91
CA PHE A 153 -7.00 -6.06 -16.28
C PHE A 153 -7.32 -7.42 -16.95
N GLN A 154 -7.11 -8.53 -16.26
CA GLN A 154 -7.46 -9.86 -16.76
C GLN A 154 -8.96 -10.00 -17.05
N LEU A 155 -9.82 -9.52 -16.14
CA LEU A 155 -11.28 -9.52 -16.31
C LEU A 155 -11.71 -8.70 -17.53
N MET A 156 -10.94 -7.70 -17.96
CA MET A 156 -11.21 -6.99 -19.21
C MET A 156 -11.26 -7.91 -20.42
N PHE A 157 -10.46 -8.99 -20.42
CA PHE A 157 -10.37 -9.96 -21.51
C PHE A 157 -11.20 -11.23 -21.28
N PHE A 158 -11.42 -11.63 -20.03
CA PHE A 158 -12.19 -12.83 -19.71
C PHE A 158 -13.65 -12.78 -20.14
N ASP A 159 -14.23 -13.95 -20.38
CA ASP A 159 -15.65 -14.14 -20.68
C ASP A 159 -16.49 -14.41 -19.40
N ALA A 160 -16.16 -13.74 -18.28
CA ALA A 160 -16.79 -13.98 -16.96
C ALA A 160 -18.27 -13.54 -16.87
N HIS A 161 -18.76 -12.87 -17.92
CA HIS A 161 -20.16 -12.49 -18.10
C HIS A 161 -21.02 -13.58 -18.76
N HIS A 162 -20.47 -14.74 -19.10
CA HIS A 162 -21.26 -15.83 -19.69
C HIS A 162 -22.15 -16.55 -18.66
N TYR A 163 -21.94 -16.36 -17.36
CA TYR A 163 -22.78 -16.92 -16.30
C TYR A 163 -23.17 -15.87 -15.26
N TRP A 164 -24.42 -15.96 -14.76
CA TRP A 164 -24.99 -15.08 -13.74
C TRP A 164 -24.74 -13.59 -13.95
N SER A 165 -24.95 -13.13 -15.18
CA SER A 165 -24.79 -11.73 -15.58
C SER A 165 -26.11 -11.19 -16.10
N ILE A 166 -26.33 -9.89 -15.89
CA ILE A 166 -27.44 -9.16 -16.53
C ILE A 166 -27.27 -9.14 -18.06
N ASP A 167 -26.03 -9.03 -18.54
CA ASP A 167 -25.72 -9.11 -19.97
C ASP A 167 -26.26 -10.39 -20.63
N GLY A 168 -26.15 -11.53 -19.95
CA GLY A 168 -26.69 -12.81 -20.42
C GLY A 168 -28.22 -12.88 -20.37
N LEU A 169 -28.87 -12.11 -19.51
CA LEU A 169 -30.34 -12.00 -19.51
C LEU A 169 -30.82 -11.28 -20.77
N PHE A 170 -30.14 -10.21 -21.18
CA PHE A 170 -30.47 -9.46 -22.40
C PHE A 170 -30.00 -10.18 -23.69
N ARG A 171 -28.83 -10.82 -23.66
CA ARG A 171 -28.23 -11.48 -24.82
C ARG A 171 -28.20 -13.00 -24.64
N LYS A 172 -29.24 -13.67 -25.15
CA LYS A 172 -29.40 -15.14 -25.03
C LYS A 172 -28.20 -15.95 -25.54
N LYS A 173 -27.46 -15.45 -26.53
CA LYS A 173 -26.29 -16.12 -27.14
C LYS A 173 -25.10 -16.31 -26.19
N ILE A 174 -24.89 -15.40 -25.24
CA ILE A 174 -23.77 -15.48 -24.28
C ILE A 174 -24.17 -16.20 -23.00
N ARG A 175 -25.48 -16.31 -22.73
CA ARG A 175 -26.02 -16.89 -21.50
C ARG A 175 -25.71 -18.38 -21.41
N ASN A 176 -25.00 -18.78 -20.36
CA ASN A 176 -24.53 -20.15 -20.15
C ASN A 176 -23.66 -20.67 -21.29
N SER A 177 -22.98 -19.80 -22.03
CA SER A 177 -22.05 -20.24 -23.07
C SER A 177 -20.69 -20.60 -22.45
N HIS A 178 -20.00 -21.58 -23.04
CA HIS A 178 -18.67 -21.99 -22.58
C HIS A 178 -17.66 -20.83 -22.62
N VAL A 179 -16.63 -20.95 -21.80
CA VAL A 179 -15.47 -20.05 -21.81
C VAL A 179 -14.21 -20.84 -22.14
N PRO A 180 -13.21 -20.23 -22.82
CA PRO A 180 -11.98 -20.93 -23.15
C PRO A 180 -11.12 -21.18 -21.89
N LEU A 181 -10.37 -22.29 -21.88
CA LEU A 181 -9.50 -22.70 -20.78
C LEU A 181 -8.51 -21.61 -20.34
N TRP A 182 -7.98 -20.81 -21.26
CA TRP A 182 -7.00 -19.77 -20.95
C TRP A 182 -7.50 -18.74 -19.92
N ASN A 183 -8.81 -18.50 -19.82
CA ASN A 183 -9.39 -17.63 -18.78
C ASN A 183 -9.06 -18.15 -17.37
N TYR A 184 -9.15 -19.46 -17.17
CA TYR A 184 -8.81 -20.10 -15.90
C TYR A 184 -7.31 -20.21 -15.71
N THR A 185 -6.55 -20.48 -16.78
CA THR A 185 -5.10 -20.58 -16.72
C THR A 185 -4.47 -19.28 -16.22
N LEU A 186 -4.87 -18.12 -16.75
CA LEU A 186 -4.26 -16.84 -16.38
C LEU A 186 -4.52 -16.45 -14.91
N ILE A 187 -5.75 -16.60 -14.42
CA ILE A 187 -6.05 -16.27 -13.02
C ILE A 187 -5.42 -17.25 -12.04
N ARG A 188 -5.45 -18.57 -12.34
CA ARG A 188 -4.81 -19.59 -11.49
C ARG A 188 -3.32 -19.38 -11.43
N TYR A 189 -2.70 -19.09 -12.58
CA TYR A 189 -1.28 -18.77 -12.66
C TYR A 189 -0.95 -17.53 -11.84
N GLN A 190 -1.73 -16.44 -11.97
CA GLN A 190 -1.48 -15.22 -11.20
C GLN A 190 -1.54 -15.46 -9.69
N VAL A 191 -2.57 -16.17 -9.21
CA VAL A 191 -2.70 -16.48 -7.78
C VAL A 191 -1.59 -17.43 -7.32
N PHE A 192 -1.24 -18.43 -8.13
CA PHE A 192 -0.12 -19.34 -7.86
C PHE A 192 1.21 -18.57 -7.74
N LEU A 193 1.48 -17.68 -8.69
CA LEU A 193 2.72 -16.91 -8.78
C LEU A 193 2.94 -16.06 -7.51
N VAL A 194 1.88 -15.41 -7.01
CA VAL A 194 1.96 -14.58 -5.79
C VAL A 194 2.47 -15.40 -4.60
N TYR A 195 1.97 -16.61 -4.39
CA TYR A 195 2.48 -17.48 -3.31
C TYR A 195 3.88 -17.99 -3.61
N PHE A 196 4.07 -18.57 -4.81
CA PHE A 196 5.31 -19.25 -5.13
C PHE A 196 6.51 -18.30 -5.14
N ILE A 197 6.38 -17.12 -5.75
CA ILE A 197 7.45 -16.11 -5.75
C ILE A 197 7.67 -15.56 -4.34
N ALA A 198 6.61 -15.30 -3.56
CA ALA A 198 6.79 -14.89 -2.16
C ALA A 198 7.52 -15.95 -1.33
N GLY A 199 7.30 -17.24 -1.60
CA GLY A 199 8.04 -18.34 -1.00
C GLY A 199 9.51 -18.35 -1.43
N LEU A 200 9.79 -18.16 -2.72
CA LEU A 200 11.17 -18.03 -3.21
C LEU A 200 11.90 -16.85 -2.56
N LYS A 201 11.25 -15.70 -2.39
CA LYS A 201 11.84 -14.52 -1.72
C LYS A 201 12.09 -14.75 -0.23
N LYS A 202 11.33 -15.64 0.41
CA LYS A 202 11.53 -16.08 1.80
C LYS A 202 12.67 -17.09 1.98
N THR A 203 13.34 -17.50 0.91
CA THR A 203 14.57 -18.30 1.01
C THR A 203 15.80 -17.45 1.39
N ASP A 204 15.64 -16.13 1.44
CA ASP A 204 16.68 -15.22 1.91
C ASP A 204 17.13 -15.54 3.35
N TRP A 205 18.41 -15.32 3.62
CA TRP A 205 19.02 -15.62 4.93
C TRP A 205 18.38 -14.86 6.08
N ASP A 206 17.89 -13.63 5.87
CA ASP A 206 17.21 -12.86 6.92
C ASP A 206 15.90 -13.54 7.33
N TRP A 207 15.17 -14.11 6.39
CA TRP A 207 13.92 -14.82 6.69
C TRP A 207 14.20 -16.18 7.34
N VAL A 208 15.07 -17.00 6.74
CA VAL A 208 15.36 -18.35 7.25
C VAL A 208 15.95 -18.31 8.66
N SER A 209 16.70 -17.26 8.99
CA SER A 209 17.30 -17.08 10.32
C SER A 209 16.35 -16.43 11.34
N GLY A 210 15.15 -15.99 10.93
CA GLY A 210 14.16 -15.38 11.81
C GLY A 210 14.37 -13.90 12.15
N TYR A 211 15.17 -13.18 11.35
CA TYR A 211 15.42 -11.74 11.54
C TYR A 211 14.40 -10.84 10.84
N SER A 212 13.69 -11.36 9.84
CA SER A 212 12.47 -10.72 9.33
C SER A 212 11.40 -10.76 10.42
N MET A 213 10.56 -9.74 10.59
CA MET A 213 9.36 -9.80 11.45
C MET A 213 9.58 -10.49 12.83
N ASP A 214 10.72 -10.23 13.48
CA ASP A 214 11.24 -10.93 14.66
C ASP A 214 10.28 -10.94 15.86
N THR A 215 9.53 -9.85 16.04
CA THR A 215 8.56 -9.66 17.12
C THR A 215 7.20 -10.32 16.86
N LEU A 216 6.97 -10.90 15.67
CA LEU A 216 5.63 -11.36 15.30
C LEU A 216 5.12 -12.54 16.16
N GLY A 217 6.01 -13.37 16.70
CA GLY A 217 5.66 -14.44 17.64
C GLY A 217 5.04 -13.94 18.95
N GLU A 218 5.27 -12.67 19.32
CA GLU A 218 4.63 -12.02 20.47
C GLU A 218 3.14 -11.69 20.25
N HIS A 219 2.63 -11.84 19.03
CA HIS A 219 1.23 -11.56 18.76
C HIS A 219 0.28 -12.61 19.38
N TRP A 220 -0.87 -12.16 19.89
CA TRP A 220 -1.83 -13.00 20.62
C TRP A 220 -2.39 -14.19 19.82
N VAL A 221 -2.38 -14.10 18.49
CA VAL A 221 -2.78 -15.17 17.58
C VAL A 221 -1.98 -16.44 17.83
N PHE A 222 -0.72 -16.29 18.25
CA PHE A 222 0.16 -17.42 18.57
C PHE A 222 0.11 -17.85 20.04
N SER A 223 -0.70 -17.20 20.89
CA SER A 223 -0.85 -17.59 22.30
C SER A 223 -1.16 -19.07 22.54
N PRO A 224 -1.98 -19.76 21.71
CA PRO A 224 -2.20 -21.20 21.90
C PRO A 224 -0.93 -22.06 21.84
N PHE A 225 0.10 -21.61 21.11
CA PHE A 225 1.37 -22.33 20.98
C PHE A 225 2.32 -22.09 22.15
N ARG A 226 2.09 -21.03 22.93
CA ARG A 226 2.95 -20.66 24.08
C ARG A 226 2.89 -21.63 25.24
N SER A 227 1.88 -22.52 25.26
CA SER A 227 1.81 -23.59 26.25
C SER A 227 2.91 -24.64 26.09
N PHE A 228 3.56 -24.72 24.92
CA PHE A 228 4.57 -25.74 24.61
C PHE A 228 5.75 -25.24 23.76
N MET A 229 5.77 -23.97 23.34
CA MET A 229 6.86 -23.34 22.60
C MET A 229 7.22 -21.97 23.21
N THR A 230 8.50 -21.61 23.20
CA THR A 230 8.93 -20.26 23.56
C THR A 230 8.59 -19.26 22.44
N ILE A 231 8.66 -17.95 22.72
CA ILE A 231 8.38 -16.91 21.73
C ILE A 231 9.37 -17.00 20.56
N GLU A 232 10.63 -17.27 20.85
CA GLU A 232 11.71 -17.43 19.86
C GLU A 232 11.44 -18.65 18.97
N GLN A 233 10.99 -19.77 19.55
CA GLN A 233 10.61 -20.96 18.79
C GLN A 233 9.38 -20.71 17.93
N ILE A 234 8.38 -19.98 18.43
CA ILE A 234 7.19 -19.58 17.64
C ILE A 234 7.61 -18.70 16.46
N THR A 235 8.43 -17.68 16.70
CA THR A 235 8.94 -16.80 15.65
C THR A 235 9.71 -17.61 14.61
N LEU A 236 10.67 -18.44 15.00
CA LEU A 236 11.49 -19.17 14.02
C LEU A 236 10.69 -20.28 13.30
N ILE A 237 10.00 -21.15 14.05
CA ILE A 237 9.37 -22.34 13.48
C ILE A 237 8.04 -22.00 12.82
N LEU A 238 7.13 -21.32 13.52
CA LEU A 238 5.76 -21.09 13.02
C LEU A 238 5.68 -19.90 12.06
N VAL A 239 6.36 -18.79 12.37
CA VAL A 239 6.31 -17.61 11.48
C VAL A 239 7.21 -17.82 10.26
N HIS A 240 8.49 -18.15 10.48
CA HIS A 240 9.46 -18.19 9.39
C HIS A 240 9.45 -19.50 8.61
N VAL A 241 9.72 -20.63 9.28
CA VAL A 241 9.84 -21.93 8.60
C VAL A 241 8.50 -22.36 8.00
N CYS A 242 7.43 -22.41 8.80
CA CYS A 242 6.10 -22.76 8.30
C CYS A 242 5.57 -21.73 7.29
N GLY A 243 5.85 -20.43 7.47
CA GLY A 243 5.47 -19.39 6.50
C GLY A 243 6.15 -19.57 5.14
N LEU A 244 7.45 -19.90 5.13
CA LEU A 244 8.21 -20.22 3.92
C LEU A 244 7.62 -21.43 3.18
N PHE A 245 7.46 -22.55 3.88
CA PHE A 245 6.94 -23.78 3.26
C PHE A 245 5.49 -23.63 2.83
N PHE A 246 4.68 -22.88 3.56
CA PHE A 246 3.32 -22.55 3.16
C PHE A 246 3.32 -21.84 1.80
N ASP A 247 4.07 -20.75 1.65
CA ASP A 247 4.10 -19.97 0.40
C ASP A 247 4.65 -20.79 -0.78
N LEU A 248 5.67 -21.63 -0.56
CA LEU A 248 6.22 -22.49 -1.60
C LEU A 248 5.27 -23.61 -2.05
N LEU A 249 4.45 -24.15 -1.14
CA LEU A 249 3.69 -25.39 -1.39
C LEU A 249 2.19 -25.18 -1.60
N VAL A 250 1.60 -24.12 -1.05
CA VAL A 250 0.13 -23.93 -1.07
C VAL A 250 -0.42 -23.84 -2.50
N GLY A 251 0.31 -23.20 -3.41
CA GLY A 251 -0.06 -23.10 -4.82
C GLY A 251 -0.18 -24.48 -5.48
N PHE A 252 0.80 -25.37 -5.24
CA PHE A 252 0.75 -26.75 -5.71
C PHE A 252 -0.37 -27.54 -5.02
N ALA A 253 -0.52 -27.38 -3.71
CA ALA A 253 -1.53 -28.06 -2.92
C ALA A 253 -2.94 -27.77 -3.45
N LEU A 254 -3.23 -26.51 -3.82
CA LEU A 254 -4.53 -26.10 -4.40
C LEU A 254 -4.77 -26.66 -5.80
N PHE A 255 -3.70 -26.87 -6.59
CA PHE A 255 -3.81 -27.27 -7.99
C PHE A 255 -4.28 -28.73 -8.13
N PHE A 256 -3.65 -29.67 -7.40
CA PHE A 256 -3.95 -31.09 -7.53
C PHE A 256 -5.20 -31.52 -6.75
N ASP A 257 -6.08 -32.30 -7.39
CA ASP A 257 -7.36 -32.74 -6.82
C ASP A 257 -7.23 -33.40 -5.45
N ARG A 258 -6.17 -34.21 -5.25
CA ARG A 258 -5.96 -35.00 -4.03
C ARG A 258 -5.46 -34.16 -2.85
N SER A 259 -4.62 -33.16 -3.11
CA SER A 259 -4.08 -32.26 -2.09
C SER A 259 -4.96 -31.03 -1.83
N ARG A 260 -5.86 -30.70 -2.77
CA ARG A 260 -6.68 -29.48 -2.72
C ARG A 260 -7.42 -29.26 -1.41
N PRO A 261 -8.07 -30.27 -0.78
CA PRO A 261 -8.74 -30.04 0.51
C PRO A 261 -7.79 -29.53 1.60
N PHE A 262 -6.56 -30.06 1.65
CA PHE A 262 -5.52 -29.59 2.57
C PHE A 262 -5.06 -28.18 2.20
N GLY A 263 -4.82 -27.92 0.91
CA GLY A 263 -4.47 -26.59 0.41
C GLY A 263 -5.53 -25.54 0.76
N VAL A 264 -6.81 -25.87 0.65
CA VAL A 264 -7.93 -24.99 1.04
C VAL A 264 -7.91 -24.72 2.53
N PHE A 265 -7.77 -25.75 3.36
CA PHE A 265 -7.73 -25.60 4.81
C PHE A 265 -6.59 -24.68 5.25
N PHE A 266 -5.36 -24.96 4.81
CA PHE A 266 -4.20 -24.14 5.19
C PHE A 266 -4.27 -22.72 4.62
N CYS A 267 -4.70 -22.57 3.36
CA CYS A 267 -4.82 -21.25 2.73
C CYS A 267 -5.87 -20.39 3.45
N LEU A 268 -7.05 -20.95 3.74
CA LEU A 268 -8.08 -20.24 4.48
C LEU A 268 -7.61 -19.85 5.89
N SER A 269 -7.02 -20.78 6.63
CA SER A 269 -6.47 -20.53 7.97
C SER A 269 -5.41 -19.44 7.94
N PHE A 270 -4.48 -19.48 6.98
CA PHE A 270 -3.42 -18.47 6.82
C PHE A 270 -3.98 -17.07 6.55
N HIS A 271 -4.96 -16.92 5.66
CA HIS A 271 -5.54 -15.60 5.37
C HIS A 271 -6.42 -15.08 6.50
N ILE A 272 -7.17 -15.95 7.18
CA ILE A 272 -7.90 -15.54 8.40
C ILE A 272 -6.91 -15.07 9.46
N MET A 273 -5.80 -15.79 9.65
CA MET A 273 -4.74 -15.40 10.58
C MET A 273 -4.13 -14.05 10.20
N ASN A 274 -3.77 -13.85 8.93
CA ASN A 274 -3.21 -12.59 8.43
C ASN A 274 -4.19 -11.42 8.58
N SER A 275 -5.49 -11.66 8.46
CA SER A 275 -6.50 -10.62 8.70
C SER A 275 -6.57 -10.16 10.16
N GLN A 276 -5.99 -10.93 11.09
CA GLN A 276 -5.87 -10.55 12.51
C GLN A 276 -4.47 -10.05 12.86
N LEU A 277 -3.43 -10.55 12.19
CA LEU A 277 -2.03 -10.17 12.43
C LEU A 277 -1.70 -8.80 11.83
N PHE A 278 -2.21 -8.52 10.63
CA PHE A 278 -1.77 -7.38 9.84
C PHE A 278 -2.92 -6.49 9.40
N ASN A 279 -2.70 -5.19 9.42
CA ASN A 279 -3.60 -4.19 8.86
C ASN A 279 -3.33 -3.99 7.35
N ILE A 280 -3.44 -5.06 6.56
CA ILE A 280 -3.14 -5.08 5.11
C ILE A 280 -4.39 -4.99 4.22
N GLY A 281 -5.42 -4.30 4.71
CA GLY A 281 -6.65 -4.01 3.97
C GLY A 281 -7.37 -5.27 3.47
N MET A 282 -7.87 -5.22 2.23
CA MET A 282 -8.71 -6.28 1.66
C MET A 282 -7.98 -7.53 1.19
N PHE A 283 -6.65 -7.60 1.37
CA PHE A 283 -5.83 -8.65 0.79
C PHE A 283 -6.23 -10.06 1.24
N PRO A 284 -6.35 -10.36 2.54
CA PRO A 284 -6.67 -11.71 2.97
C PRO A 284 -8.03 -12.17 2.46
N TYR A 285 -9.02 -11.26 2.44
CA TYR A 285 -10.36 -11.55 1.93
C TYR A 285 -10.37 -11.78 0.42
N THR A 286 -9.56 -11.04 -0.34
CA THR A 286 -9.42 -11.25 -1.78
C THR A 286 -8.76 -12.58 -2.08
N MET A 287 -7.71 -12.95 -1.35
CA MET A 287 -7.08 -14.26 -1.52
C MET A 287 -8.05 -15.40 -1.19
N ILE A 288 -8.82 -15.29 -0.10
CA ILE A 288 -9.90 -16.25 0.22
C ILE A 288 -10.92 -16.34 -0.92
N ALA A 289 -11.35 -15.20 -1.47
CA ALA A 289 -12.31 -15.15 -2.58
C ALA A 289 -11.79 -15.79 -3.88
N THR A 290 -10.46 -15.88 -4.06
CA THR A 290 -9.85 -16.56 -5.21
C THR A 290 -9.75 -18.07 -5.04
N ILE A 291 -9.74 -18.62 -3.82
CA ILE A 291 -9.60 -20.08 -3.57
C ILE A 291 -10.57 -20.93 -4.43
N PRO A 292 -11.87 -20.60 -4.57
CA PRO A 292 -12.79 -21.42 -5.35
C PRO A 292 -12.44 -21.54 -6.84
N ILE A 293 -11.56 -20.69 -7.38
CA ILE A 293 -11.12 -20.80 -8.78
C ILE A 293 -10.30 -22.06 -9.03
N PHE A 294 -9.70 -22.66 -7.99
CA PHE A 294 -8.95 -23.91 -8.08
C PHE A 294 -9.85 -25.14 -8.04
N PHE A 295 -11.14 -24.98 -7.75
CA PHE A 295 -12.09 -26.10 -7.75
C PHE A 295 -12.44 -26.49 -9.19
N HIS A 296 -13.12 -27.64 -9.36
CA HIS A 296 -13.63 -28.02 -10.68
C HIS A 296 -14.52 -26.91 -11.25
N ASN A 297 -14.34 -26.54 -12.53
CA ASN A 297 -14.96 -25.34 -13.14
C ASN A 297 -16.51 -25.32 -13.05
N ASN A 298 -17.15 -26.48 -12.89
CA ASN A 298 -18.60 -26.66 -12.74
C ASN A 298 -19.08 -26.84 -11.29
N TRP A 299 -18.21 -26.64 -10.28
CA TRP A 299 -18.56 -26.78 -8.87
C TRP A 299 -19.79 -25.95 -8.45
N PRO A 300 -20.00 -24.69 -8.93
CA PRO A 300 -21.16 -23.92 -8.50
C PRO A 300 -22.47 -24.56 -8.99
N ARG A 301 -22.50 -25.04 -10.24
CA ARG A 301 -23.67 -25.76 -10.78
C ARG A 301 -23.94 -27.03 -10.02
N LYS A 302 -22.91 -27.86 -9.80
CA LYS A 302 -23.03 -29.12 -9.04
C LYS A 302 -23.53 -28.88 -7.61
N PHE A 303 -23.01 -27.84 -6.96
CA PHE A 303 -23.41 -27.44 -5.62
C PHE A 303 -24.90 -27.04 -5.59
N LEU A 304 -25.34 -26.18 -6.50
CA LEU A 304 -26.74 -25.74 -6.57
C LEU A 304 -27.68 -26.87 -6.93
N ASN A 305 -27.34 -27.74 -7.88
CA ASN A 305 -28.15 -28.90 -8.23
C ASN A 305 -28.36 -29.86 -7.05
N ARG A 306 -27.37 -29.94 -6.15
CA ARG A 306 -27.44 -30.81 -4.97
C ARG A 306 -28.18 -30.17 -3.80
N PHE A 307 -27.99 -28.88 -3.57
CA PHE A 307 -28.41 -28.22 -2.32
C PHE A 307 -29.46 -27.12 -2.50
N ALA A 308 -29.62 -26.54 -3.69
CA ALA A 308 -30.62 -25.48 -3.91
C ALA A 308 -32.00 -26.10 -4.18
N PRO A 309 -33.08 -25.56 -3.59
CA PRO A 309 -34.42 -26.04 -3.87
C PRO A 309 -34.80 -25.72 -5.33
N LYS A 310 -35.45 -26.68 -6.00
CA LYS A 310 -35.74 -26.64 -7.45
C LYS A 310 -36.56 -25.44 -7.92
N PHE A 311 -37.26 -24.74 -7.01
CA PHE A 311 -37.99 -23.52 -7.34
C PHE A 311 -37.07 -22.28 -7.43
N LEU A 312 -35.93 -22.27 -6.72
CA LEU A 312 -34.93 -21.19 -6.77
C LEU A 312 -33.92 -21.39 -7.90
N TYR A 313 -33.62 -22.64 -8.26
CA TYR A 313 -32.64 -22.96 -9.29
C TYR A 313 -33.21 -23.91 -10.33
N LYS A 314 -33.27 -23.43 -11.57
CA LYS A 314 -33.52 -24.25 -12.76
C LYS A 314 -32.25 -24.30 -13.60
N GLU A 315 -31.67 -25.48 -13.71
CA GLU A 315 -30.48 -25.67 -14.52
C GLU A 315 -30.78 -25.29 -15.97
N THR A 316 -29.91 -24.43 -16.50
CA THR A 316 -29.99 -24.00 -17.89
C THR A 316 -28.84 -24.65 -18.65
N PRO A 317 -29.12 -25.26 -19.82
CA PRO A 317 -28.12 -26.05 -20.54
C PRO A 317 -26.97 -25.17 -21.00
N LEU A 318 -25.77 -25.76 -21.01
CA LEU A 318 -24.58 -25.13 -21.55
C LEU A 318 -24.72 -24.94 -23.07
N GLN A 319 -24.20 -23.82 -23.56
CA GLN A 319 -24.24 -23.46 -24.98
C GLN A 319 -22.84 -23.38 -25.57
N TYR A 320 -22.72 -23.66 -26.86
CA TYR A 320 -21.46 -23.48 -27.57
C TYR A 320 -21.11 -21.99 -27.71
N SER A 321 -19.82 -21.69 -27.60
CA SER A 321 -19.28 -20.33 -27.67
C SER A 321 -18.34 -20.22 -28.85
N SER A 322 -18.41 -19.07 -29.55
CA SER A 322 -17.48 -18.75 -30.63
C SER A 322 -16.05 -18.47 -30.13
N SER A 323 -15.85 -18.28 -28.83
CA SER A 323 -14.53 -18.08 -28.21
C SER A 323 -13.78 -19.39 -27.94
N CYS A 324 -14.44 -20.54 -28.09
CA CYS A 324 -13.88 -21.87 -27.77
C CYS A 324 -13.54 -22.64 -29.04
N LEU A 325 -12.84 -23.77 -28.91
CA LEU A 325 -12.60 -24.75 -29.96
C LEU A 325 -13.05 -26.13 -29.52
N TYR A 326 -13.89 -26.77 -30.34
CA TYR A 326 -14.52 -28.04 -30.02
C TYR A 326 -13.89 -29.19 -30.82
N SER A 327 -13.72 -30.33 -30.15
CA SER A 327 -13.32 -31.57 -30.79
C SER A 327 -14.50 -32.21 -31.52
N LYS A 328 -14.23 -33.02 -32.55
CA LYS A 328 -15.29 -33.71 -33.32
C LYS A 328 -16.14 -34.65 -32.46
N GLU A 329 -15.56 -35.21 -31.41
CA GLU A 329 -16.25 -36.06 -30.43
C GLU A 329 -17.20 -35.28 -29.52
N GLU A 330 -16.83 -34.06 -29.12
CA GLU A 330 -17.61 -33.18 -28.22
C GLU A 330 -18.86 -32.57 -28.88
N ILE A 331 -18.92 -32.61 -30.22
CA ILE A 331 -20.05 -32.10 -31.01
C ILE A 331 -21.16 -33.16 -31.16
N LYS A 332 -20.89 -34.43 -30.79
CA LYS A 332 -21.94 -35.47 -30.82
C LYS A 332 -22.95 -35.20 -29.71
N PRO A 333 -24.24 -34.99 -30.01
CA PRO A 333 -25.25 -34.95 -28.97
C PRO A 333 -25.29 -36.32 -28.29
N GLU A 334 -25.32 -36.37 -26.96
CA GLU A 334 -25.69 -37.59 -26.22
C GLU A 334 -27.02 -38.09 -26.79
N GLU A 335 -27.08 -39.34 -27.26
CA GLU A 335 -28.34 -39.96 -27.65
C GLU A 335 -29.27 -39.96 -26.42
N PRO A 336 -30.45 -39.34 -26.48
CA PRO A 336 -31.34 -39.29 -25.34
C PRO A 336 -31.80 -40.71 -24.97
N LYS A 337 -31.60 -41.10 -23.70
CA LYS A 337 -32.01 -42.40 -23.12
C LYS A 337 -33.55 -42.60 -23.04
N SER A 338 -34.36 -41.81 -23.74
CA SER A 338 -35.83 -41.91 -23.72
C SER A 338 -36.43 -41.65 -25.11
N PRO A 339 -37.36 -42.50 -25.61
CA PRO A 339 -37.95 -42.36 -26.94
C PRO A 339 -38.95 -41.19 -27.09
N SER A 340 -39.34 -40.50 -26.01
CA SER A 340 -40.49 -39.58 -26.03
C SER A 340 -40.18 -38.11 -26.34
N ILE A 341 -38.91 -37.75 -26.63
CA ILE A 341 -38.51 -36.38 -27.00
C ILE A 341 -37.90 -36.34 -28.41
N LYS A 342 -38.46 -37.09 -29.36
CA LYS A 342 -37.96 -37.11 -30.74
C LYS A 342 -38.34 -35.88 -31.59
N SER A 343 -39.37 -35.12 -31.23
CA SER A 343 -39.92 -34.07 -32.13
C SER A 343 -39.63 -32.62 -31.73
N LYS A 344 -38.97 -32.34 -30.59
CA LYS A 344 -38.65 -30.95 -30.17
C LYS A 344 -37.15 -30.61 -30.11
N ILE A 345 -36.25 -31.59 -30.17
CA ILE A 345 -34.79 -31.37 -30.08
C ILE A 345 -34.14 -31.18 -31.47
N ALA A 346 -34.80 -31.63 -32.54
CA ALA A 346 -34.26 -31.60 -33.91
C ALA A 346 -34.06 -30.18 -34.51
N ASN A 347 -34.59 -29.13 -33.88
CA ASN A 347 -34.43 -27.73 -34.32
C ASN A 347 -33.41 -26.91 -33.50
N ASN A 348 -32.50 -27.55 -32.75
CA ASN A 348 -31.47 -26.83 -31.99
C ASN A 348 -30.40 -26.21 -32.91
N SER A 349 -30.53 -24.91 -33.16
CA SER A 349 -29.57 -24.03 -33.85
C SER A 349 -28.20 -23.91 -33.17
N SER A 350 -28.01 -24.47 -31.97
CA SER A 350 -26.74 -24.41 -31.23
C SER A 350 -25.65 -25.29 -31.84
N VAL A 351 -25.96 -26.51 -32.29
CA VAL A 351 -24.96 -27.47 -32.81
C VAL A 351 -24.31 -27.00 -34.11
N LYS A 352 -25.03 -26.23 -34.94
CA LYS A 352 -24.52 -25.70 -36.22
C LYS A 352 -23.43 -24.63 -36.08
N ASN A 353 -23.20 -24.09 -34.86
CA ASN A 353 -22.34 -22.94 -34.63
C ASN A 353 -21.08 -23.23 -33.78
N ALA A 354 -20.74 -24.50 -33.52
CA ALA A 354 -19.55 -24.88 -32.76
C ALA A 354 -18.27 -24.82 -33.63
N PRO A 355 -17.33 -23.88 -33.40
CA PRO A 355 -16.08 -23.81 -34.15
C PRO A 355 -15.14 -24.99 -33.87
N THR A 356 -14.70 -25.67 -34.92
CA THR A 356 -13.73 -26.79 -34.86
C THR A 356 -12.33 -26.43 -35.34
N LYS A 357 -12.20 -25.32 -36.08
CA LYS A 357 -10.94 -24.81 -36.62
C LYS A 357 -10.54 -23.52 -35.90
N SER A 358 -9.25 -23.40 -35.56
CA SER A 358 -8.69 -22.19 -34.96
C SER A 358 -8.83 -21.00 -35.90
N THR A 359 -9.40 -19.90 -35.41
CA THR A 359 -9.46 -18.61 -36.09
C THR A 359 -8.25 -17.75 -35.69
N LEU A 360 -8.06 -16.60 -36.36
CA LEU A 360 -7.04 -15.62 -35.95
C LEU A 360 -7.26 -15.15 -34.51
N ARG A 361 -8.52 -14.96 -34.10
CA ARG A 361 -8.88 -14.59 -32.72
C ARG A 361 -8.36 -15.61 -31.70
N HIS A 362 -8.56 -16.91 -31.94
CA HIS A 362 -8.06 -17.95 -31.03
C HIS A 362 -6.53 -17.90 -30.90
N LYS A 363 -5.81 -17.70 -32.01
CA LYS A 363 -4.35 -17.58 -32.00
C LYS A 363 -3.90 -16.34 -31.22
N ILE A 364 -4.51 -15.18 -31.44
CA ILE A 364 -4.16 -13.93 -30.75
C ILE A 364 -4.35 -14.07 -29.23
N PHE A 365 -5.48 -14.60 -28.76
CA PHE A 365 -5.70 -14.78 -27.33
C PHE A 365 -4.78 -15.83 -26.71
N THR A 366 -4.40 -16.87 -27.44
CA THR A 366 -3.37 -17.81 -26.99
C THR A 366 -1.99 -17.15 -26.90
N ILE A 367 -1.60 -16.32 -27.88
CA ILE A 367 -0.35 -15.54 -27.83
C ILE A 367 -0.37 -14.57 -26.64
N PHE A 368 -1.48 -13.85 -26.45
CA PHE A 368 -1.68 -12.96 -25.30
C PHE A 368 -1.51 -13.72 -23.98
N ALA A 369 -2.16 -14.89 -23.85
CA ALA A 369 -2.04 -15.70 -22.65
C ALA A 369 -0.59 -16.13 -22.41
N LEU A 370 0.10 -16.63 -23.43
CA LEU A 370 1.51 -17.01 -23.32
C LEU A 370 2.40 -15.82 -22.93
N PHE A 371 2.21 -14.67 -23.59
CA PHE A 371 2.94 -13.45 -23.29
C PHE A 371 2.73 -13.04 -21.83
N TYR A 372 1.50 -13.07 -21.33
CA TYR A 372 1.19 -12.75 -19.93
C TYR A 372 1.88 -13.71 -18.95
N LEU A 373 1.89 -15.01 -19.23
CA LEU A 373 2.57 -15.99 -18.37
C LEU A 373 4.07 -15.70 -18.29
N VAL A 374 4.71 -15.43 -19.42
CA VAL A 374 6.14 -15.10 -19.51
C VAL A 374 6.44 -13.78 -18.84
N GLU A 375 5.65 -12.74 -19.12
CA GLU A 375 5.80 -11.41 -18.54
C GLU A 375 5.67 -11.47 -17.01
N GLN A 376 4.57 -11.97 -16.46
CA GLN A 376 4.41 -12.08 -15.01
C GLN A 376 5.42 -13.02 -14.35
N GLY A 377 5.94 -14.04 -15.04
CA GLY A 377 7.04 -14.87 -14.54
C GLY A 377 8.40 -14.16 -14.52
N PHE A 378 8.63 -13.26 -15.47
CA PHE A 378 9.88 -12.53 -15.65
C PHE A 378 9.98 -11.27 -14.79
N LEU A 379 8.90 -10.50 -14.72
CA LEU A 379 8.85 -9.18 -14.12
C LEU A 379 9.39 -9.12 -12.67
N PRO A 380 9.08 -10.07 -11.76
CA PRO A 380 9.63 -10.08 -10.40
C PRO A 380 11.15 -10.22 -10.31
N TYR A 381 11.84 -10.49 -11.42
CA TYR A 381 13.30 -10.62 -11.51
C TYR A 381 13.95 -9.58 -12.44
N SER A 382 13.18 -8.64 -12.97
CA SER A 382 13.62 -7.65 -13.97
C SER A 382 14.53 -6.53 -13.41
N HIS A 383 15.00 -6.63 -12.17
CA HIS A 383 15.72 -5.57 -11.45
C HIS A 383 17.08 -5.20 -12.04
N PHE A 384 17.66 -6.08 -12.87
CA PHE A 384 18.86 -5.78 -13.64
C PHE A 384 18.60 -4.76 -14.77
N ILE A 385 17.34 -4.59 -15.19
CA ILE A 385 16.90 -3.55 -16.12
C ILE A 385 16.56 -2.28 -15.34
N THR A 386 15.78 -2.40 -14.28
CA THR A 386 15.22 -1.27 -13.51
C THR A 386 16.13 -0.83 -12.36
N LYS A 387 17.41 -0.63 -12.67
CA LYS A 387 18.48 -0.38 -11.68
C LYS A 387 18.27 0.83 -10.79
N GLY A 388 17.61 1.87 -11.29
CA GLY A 388 17.34 3.08 -10.52
C GLY A 388 16.43 2.85 -9.31
N TYR A 389 15.62 1.80 -9.34
CA TYR A 389 14.76 1.45 -8.22
C TYR A 389 15.44 0.56 -7.19
N ASN A 390 16.64 0.05 -7.49
CA ASN A 390 17.41 -0.73 -6.54
C ASN A 390 17.90 0.19 -5.42
N ASN A 391 17.50 -0.12 -4.19
CA ASN A 391 17.98 0.51 -2.96
C ASN A 391 18.69 -0.58 -2.14
N TRP A 392 18.44 -0.70 -0.83
CA TRP A 392 18.88 -1.91 -0.08
C TRP A 392 18.10 -3.17 -0.49
N THR A 393 16.99 -3.00 -1.20
CA THR A 393 16.21 -4.07 -1.81
C THR A 393 16.14 -3.83 -3.31
N ASN A 394 16.09 -4.91 -4.08
CA ASN A 394 16.11 -4.84 -5.54
C ASN A 394 14.69 -4.61 -6.10
N GLY A 395 14.58 -3.71 -7.07
CA GLY A 395 13.36 -3.46 -7.81
C GLY A 395 12.43 -2.40 -7.24
N LEU A 396 11.40 -2.09 -8.04
CA LEU A 396 10.33 -1.18 -7.65
C LEU A 396 9.48 -1.82 -6.55
N TYR A 397 9.24 -1.07 -5.48
CA TYR A 397 8.47 -1.54 -4.35
C TYR A 397 7.03 -1.90 -4.75
N GLY A 398 6.53 -3.03 -4.24
CA GLY A 398 5.15 -3.49 -4.47
C GLY A 398 4.91 -4.18 -5.82
N TYR A 399 5.97 -4.51 -6.55
CA TYR A 399 5.91 -5.17 -7.86
C TYR A 399 6.56 -6.56 -7.87
N SER A 400 7.57 -6.80 -7.03
CA SER A 400 8.40 -8.02 -7.03
C SER A 400 7.85 -9.18 -6.17
N TRP A 401 6.64 -9.04 -5.62
CA TRP A 401 6.03 -9.99 -4.68
C TRP A 401 6.81 -10.19 -3.37
N ASP A 402 7.63 -9.21 -2.97
CA ASP A 402 8.35 -9.21 -1.70
C ASP A 402 7.39 -8.95 -0.53
N MET A 403 6.63 -9.98 -0.13
CA MET A 403 5.59 -9.88 0.90
C MET A 403 6.17 -10.14 2.30
N MET A 404 6.29 -9.06 3.08
CA MET A 404 6.72 -9.05 4.49
C MET A 404 8.15 -9.56 4.76
N VAL A 405 9.03 -9.57 3.76
CA VAL A 405 10.42 -10.04 3.91
C VAL A 405 11.30 -9.04 4.67
N HIS A 406 10.98 -7.75 4.60
CA HIS A 406 11.80 -6.68 5.18
C HIS A 406 11.01 -5.85 6.19
N SER A 407 11.53 -5.75 7.41
CA SER A 407 11.12 -4.79 8.42
C SER A 407 12.10 -3.63 8.41
N TRP A 408 11.56 -2.40 8.39
CA TRP A 408 12.35 -1.18 8.32
C TRP A 408 12.05 -0.28 9.50
N HIS A 409 13.10 0.26 10.11
CA HIS A 409 13.01 1.26 11.16
C HIS A 409 13.73 2.52 10.70
N THR A 410 13.07 3.67 10.74
CA THR A 410 13.69 4.97 10.46
C THR A 410 13.96 5.64 11.79
N GLN A 411 15.25 5.83 12.12
CA GLN A 411 15.66 6.48 13.36
C GLN A 411 15.50 7.99 13.25
N HIS A 412 16.08 8.60 12.23
CA HIS A 412 15.96 10.04 12.01
C HIS A 412 16.09 10.42 10.53
N VAL A 413 15.50 11.57 10.21
CA VAL A 413 15.57 12.21 8.88
C VAL A 413 15.83 13.69 9.12
N LYS A 414 16.92 14.20 8.55
CA LYS A 414 17.27 15.62 8.56
C LYS A 414 17.35 16.12 7.12
N ILE A 415 16.69 17.23 6.85
CA ILE A 415 16.70 17.89 5.55
C ILE A 415 17.29 19.28 5.76
N THR A 416 18.37 19.56 5.03
CA THR A 416 19.08 20.83 5.11
C THR A 416 19.10 21.48 3.74
N PHE A 417 18.66 22.73 3.67
CA PHE A 417 18.86 23.55 2.48
C PHE A 417 19.81 24.70 2.79
N LEU A 418 20.71 24.99 1.86
CA LEU A 418 21.66 26.09 1.95
C LEU A 418 21.25 27.14 0.91
N ASP A 419 20.94 28.36 1.34
CA ASP A 419 20.77 29.47 0.40
C ASP A 419 22.16 29.89 -0.09
N LYS A 420 22.42 29.77 -1.40
CA LYS A 420 23.73 30.11 -1.96
C LYS A 420 24.02 31.61 -1.93
N LYS A 421 23.00 32.46 -1.73
CA LYS A 421 23.17 33.90 -1.60
C LYS A 421 23.75 34.29 -0.23
N THR A 422 23.23 33.70 0.85
CA THR A 422 23.65 34.00 2.23
C THR A 422 24.71 33.03 2.74
N ASN A 423 24.81 31.85 2.13
CA ASN A 423 25.59 30.71 2.60
C ASN A 423 25.19 30.25 4.01
N GLU A 424 23.93 30.47 4.40
CA GLU A 424 23.37 30.06 5.69
C GLU A 424 22.59 28.73 5.56
N PRO A 425 22.86 27.73 6.42
CA PRO A 425 22.10 26.49 6.43
C PRO A 425 20.76 26.67 7.14
N HIS A 426 19.71 26.14 6.53
CA HIS A 426 18.37 26.09 7.09
C HIS A 426 17.87 24.65 7.15
N TYR A 427 16.95 24.37 8.08
CA TYR A 427 16.44 23.03 8.33
C TYR A 427 14.96 22.94 8.00
N LEU A 428 14.57 21.86 7.34
CA LEU A 428 13.18 21.55 7.04
C LEU A 428 12.72 20.35 7.85
N ARG A 429 11.48 20.42 8.34
CA ARG A 429 10.81 19.25 8.91
C ARG A 429 10.63 18.20 7.80
N PRO A 430 10.90 16.91 8.05
CA PRO A 430 10.71 15.86 7.05
C PRO A 430 9.29 15.77 6.48
N THR A 431 8.29 16.23 7.24
CA THR A 431 6.87 16.27 6.86
C THR A 431 6.45 17.55 6.13
N ALA A 432 7.38 18.47 5.85
CA ALA A 432 7.07 19.73 5.17
C ALA A 432 6.55 19.46 3.75
N TRP A 433 5.26 19.72 3.52
CA TRP A 433 4.59 19.44 2.24
C TRP A 433 4.56 17.95 1.84
N ALA A 434 4.91 17.01 2.71
CA ALA A 434 4.81 15.58 2.44
C ALA A 434 4.11 14.88 3.59
N SER A 435 2.86 14.45 3.36
CA SER A 435 2.06 13.71 4.34
C SER A 435 2.54 12.26 4.51
N ALA A 436 2.97 11.63 3.42
CA ALA A 436 3.55 10.30 3.43
C ALA A 436 5.02 10.31 3.88
N LYS A 437 5.45 9.29 4.63
CA LYS A 437 6.86 9.14 5.07
C LYS A 437 7.70 8.24 4.15
N ARG A 438 7.06 7.46 3.28
CA ARG A 438 7.71 6.41 2.47
C ARG A 438 8.66 6.96 1.40
N TRP A 439 8.54 8.24 1.03
CA TRP A 439 9.47 8.87 0.09
C TRP A 439 10.94 8.71 0.54
N SER A 440 11.19 8.74 1.86
CA SER A 440 12.54 8.62 2.45
C SER A 440 13.20 7.25 2.23
N SER A 441 12.44 6.27 1.75
CA SER A 441 12.92 4.90 1.57
C SER A 441 13.43 4.60 0.16
N HIS A 442 13.15 5.46 -0.82
CA HIS A 442 13.39 5.17 -2.22
C HIS A 442 14.01 6.37 -2.96
N ALA A 443 15.12 6.13 -3.64
CA ALA A 443 15.89 7.16 -4.35
C ALA A 443 15.06 8.04 -5.30
N ASP A 444 14.18 7.43 -6.08
CA ASP A 444 13.32 8.12 -7.05
C ASP A 444 12.40 9.13 -6.37
N MET A 445 11.80 8.74 -5.24
CA MET A 445 10.93 9.61 -4.45
C MET A 445 11.72 10.68 -3.68
N ILE A 446 12.95 10.39 -3.22
CA ILE A 446 13.85 11.40 -2.63
C ILE A 446 14.13 12.52 -3.65
N VAL A 447 14.44 12.16 -4.90
CA VAL A 447 14.68 13.15 -5.97
C VAL A 447 13.40 13.91 -6.33
N GLN A 448 12.24 13.24 -6.41
CA GLN A 448 10.96 13.91 -6.62
C GLN A 448 10.66 14.91 -5.50
N TYR A 449 10.94 14.55 -4.25
CA TYR A 449 10.74 15.44 -3.11
C TYR A 449 11.68 16.63 -3.15
N ALA A 450 12.97 16.41 -3.49
CA ALA A 450 13.95 17.48 -3.63
C ALA A 450 13.50 18.52 -4.68
N GLN A 451 13.04 18.07 -5.85
CA GLN A 451 12.54 18.96 -6.90
C GLN A 451 11.26 19.71 -6.48
N CYS A 452 10.36 19.05 -5.74
CA CYS A 452 9.19 19.70 -5.17
C CYS A 452 9.58 20.79 -4.16
N ILE A 453 10.49 20.48 -3.23
CA ILE A 453 11.00 21.44 -2.23
C ILE A 453 11.62 22.65 -2.92
N LYS A 454 12.43 22.45 -3.97
CA LYS A 454 12.99 23.56 -4.77
C LYS A 454 11.90 24.49 -5.29
N GLY A 455 10.82 23.93 -5.84
CA GLY A 455 9.67 24.71 -6.30
C GLY A 455 8.98 25.50 -5.18
N LYS A 456 8.82 24.88 -3.99
CA LYS A 456 8.22 25.51 -2.81
C LYS A 456 9.09 26.62 -2.22
N LEU A 457 10.40 26.37 -2.09
CA LEU A 457 11.35 27.34 -1.58
C LEU A 457 11.46 28.57 -2.49
N LYS A 458 11.39 28.38 -3.82
CA LYS A 458 11.31 29.48 -4.77
C LYS A 458 10.10 30.39 -4.54
N GLN A 459 8.95 29.82 -4.19
CA GLN A 459 7.75 30.61 -3.83
C GLN A 459 7.93 31.43 -2.54
N HIS A 460 8.89 31.06 -1.69
CA HIS A 460 9.23 31.76 -0.45
C HIS A 460 10.48 32.65 -0.58
N GLY A 461 10.95 32.92 -1.80
CA GLY A 461 12.06 33.85 -2.07
C GLY A 461 13.46 33.21 -2.17
N TYR A 462 13.57 31.88 -2.06
CA TYR A 462 14.82 31.16 -2.18
C TYR A 462 14.99 30.58 -3.60
N ASP A 463 15.66 31.32 -4.49
CA ASP A 463 15.79 30.96 -5.91
C ASP A 463 16.91 29.96 -6.21
N ASP A 464 18.00 29.99 -5.44
CA ASP A 464 19.19 29.16 -5.64
C ASP A 464 19.61 28.52 -4.32
N VAL A 465 19.23 27.25 -4.20
CA VAL A 465 19.47 26.46 -2.99
C VAL A 465 20.19 25.18 -3.34
N GLU A 466 21.08 24.76 -2.45
CA GLU A 466 21.56 23.38 -2.37
C GLU A 466 20.68 22.62 -1.37
N LEU A 467 20.37 21.36 -1.65
CA LEU A 467 19.51 20.55 -0.79
C LEU A 467 20.15 19.20 -0.48
N ARG A 468 20.42 18.97 0.81
CA ARG A 468 21.05 17.78 1.35
C ARG A 468 20.08 17.04 2.26
N PHE A 469 20.13 15.72 2.20
CA PHE A 469 19.30 14.86 3.02
C PHE A 469 20.19 13.93 3.84
N ASP A 470 19.79 13.71 5.07
CA ASP A 470 20.43 12.79 5.98
C ASP A 470 19.35 11.83 6.53
N ILE A 471 19.43 10.55 6.12
CA ILE A 471 18.40 9.55 6.38
C ILE A 471 19.04 8.32 7.01
N TRP A 472 18.68 8.05 8.26
CA TRP A 472 19.18 6.93 9.05
C TRP A 472 18.14 5.86 9.26
N ARG A 473 18.50 4.64 8.91
CA ARG A 473 17.58 3.50 8.95
C ARG A 473 18.27 2.23 9.38
N SER A 474 17.46 1.32 9.88
CA SER A 474 17.81 -0.08 10.12
C SER A 474 16.85 -0.96 9.32
N MET A 475 17.37 -2.09 8.83
CA MET A 475 16.59 -3.12 8.16
C MET A 475 16.83 -4.48 8.81
N ASN A 476 15.75 -5.17 9.20
CA ASN A 476 15.79 -6.48 9.84
C ASN A 476 16.77 -6.54 11.03
N GLY A 477 16.69 -5.55 11.94
CA GLY A 477 17.48 -5.52 13.18
C GLY A 477 18.99 -5.25 13.02
N ARG A 478 19.46 -4.83 11.84
CA ARG A 478 20.86 -4.39 11.64
C ARG A 478 21.15 -3.05 12.34
N PHE A 479 22.41 -2.62 12.37
CA PHE A 479 22.80 -1.28 12.81
C PHE A 479 21.97 -0.19 12.11
N ASN A 480 21.75 0.92 12.80
CA ASN A 480 21.27 2.14 12.14
C ASN A 480 22.42 2.71 11.32
N GLN A 481 22.18 2.88 10.03
CA GLN A 481 23.16 3.41 9.08
C GLN A 481 22.51 4.41 8.12
N ARG A 482 23.33 5.25 7.50
CA ARG A 482 22.91 6.17 6.44
C ARG A 482 22.44 5.40 5.21
N GLN A 483 21.31 5.81 4.65
CA GLN A 483 20.83 5.29 3.35
C GLN A 483 21.40 6.07 2.17
N ILE A 484 21.78 7.34 2.39
CA ILE A 484 22.25 8.27 1.36
C ILE A 484 23.49 9.02 1.86
N ASP A 485 24.36 9.45 0.94
CA ASP A 485 25.47 10.33 1.30
C ASP A 485 24.94 11.75 1.62
N PRO A 486 25.10 12.24 2.87
CA PRO A 486 24.56 13.54 3.28
C PRO A 486 25.29 14.73 2.67
N ARG A 487 26.45 14.52 2.02
CA ARG A 487 27.28 15.58 1.44
C ARG A 487 26.80 16.01 0.05
N ILE A 488 25.87 15.25 -0.53
CA ILE A 488 25.47 15.39 -1.93
C ILE A 488 24.30 16.37 -2.06
N ASP A 489 24.46 17.37 -2.92
CA ASP A 489 23.38 18.24 -3.38
C ASP A 489 22.48 17.49 -4.38
N LEU A 490 21.28 17.11 -3.94
CA LEU A 490 20.31 16.41 -4.78
C LEU A 490 19.70 17.31 -5.88
N LEU A 491 19.94 18.62 -5.84
CA LEU A 491 19.53 19.55 -6.89
C LEU A 491 20.63 19.82 -7.93
N SER A 492 21.83 19.29 -7.72
CA SER A 492 22.95 19.41 -8.66
C SER A 492 22.65 18.76 -10.00
N SER A 493 23.15 19.34 -11.09
CA SER A 493 23.05 18.77 -12.43
C SER A 493 23.73 17.42 -12.59
N ASP A 494 24.72 17.13 -11.73
CA ASP A 494 25.50 15.89 -11.76
C ASP A 494 24.78 14.74 -11.04
N VAL A 495 23.76 15.08 -10.26
CA VAL A 495 22.95 14.14 -9.48
C VAL A 495 21.63 13.90 -10.21
N LYS A 496 21.65 12.93 -11.12
CA LYS A 496 20.45 12.50 -11.86
C LYS A 496 20.03 11.10 -11.44
N TRP A 497 18.75 10.94 -11.16
CA TRP A 497 18.14 9.61 -11.03
C TRP A 497 17.56 9.17 -12.38
N SER A 498 17.73 7.90 -12.71
CA SER A 498 17.17 7.27 -13.91
C SER A 498 16.71 5.86 -13.58
N PRO A 499 15.55 5.41 -14.10
CA PRO A 499 15.04 4.06 -13.81
C PRO A 499 15.99 2.95 -14.27
N PHE A 500 16.88 3.22 -15.22
CA PHE A 500 17.75 2.22 -15.84
C PHE A 500 19.22 2.29 -15.40
N GLN A 501 19.59 3.21 -14.51
CA GLN A 501 20.97 3.38 -14.04
C GLN A 501 21.06 3.23 -12.54
N ASP A 502 22.19 2.72 -12.07
CA ASP A 502 22.48 2.61 -10.64
C ASP A 502 22.60 4.01 -10.02
N THR A 503 22.23 4.14 -8.75
CA THR A 503 22.18 5.43 -8.05
C THR A 503 23.42 5.59 -7.16
N PRO A 504 24.49 6.28 -7.60
CA PRO A 504 25.81 6.24 -6.95
C PRO A 504 25.87 6.92 -5.58
N TRP A 505 24.90 7.79 -5.29
CA TRP A 505 24.80 8.53 -4.02
C TRP A 505 24.02 7.77 -2.93
N LEU A 506 23.47 6.59 -3.23
CA LEU A 506 22.94 5.68 -2.23
C LEU A 506 24.08 4.96 -1.52
N GLN A 507 23.99 4.87 -0.20
CA GLN A 507 24.92 4.09 0.60
C GLN A 507 24.51 2.61 0.61
N PRO A 508 25.46 1.67 0.44
CA PRO A 508 25.15 0.26 0.44
C PRO A 508 24.68 -0.20 1.82
N LEU A 509 23.85 -1.25 1.85
CA LEU A 509 23.56 -1.93 3.10
C LEU A 509 24.83 -2.64 3.59
N LEU A 510 25.23 -2.42 4.84
CA LEU A 510 26.42 -3.05 5.45
C LEU A 510 26.12 -4.51 5.81
N THR A 511 26.01 -5.36 4.80
CA THR A 511 25.67 -6.79 4.96
C THR A 511 26.77 -7.58 5.67
N ASN A 512 28.03 -7.14 5.58
CA ASN A 512 29.17 -7.71 6.30
C ASN A 512 29.01 -7.60 7.83
N LEU A 513 28.22 -6.64 8.33
CA LEU A 513 27.94 -6.47 9.75
C LEU A 513 26.67 -7.21 10.20
N SER A 514 26.07 -8.05 9.35
CA SER A 514 24.80 -8.74 9.71
C SER A 514 24.94 -9.68 10.91
N ASP A 515 26.12 -10.25 11.13
CA ASP A 515 26.39 -11.18 12.25
C ASP A 515 26.36 -10.48 13.61
N TRP A 516 26.50 -9.15 13.63
CA TRP A 516 26.38 -8.37 14.86
C TRP A 516 25.00 -8.40 15.48
N ARG A 517 23.93 -8.74 14.74
CA ARG A 517 22.56 -8.78 15.26
C ARG A 517 22.43 -9.58 16.55
N THR A 518 22.99 -10.79 16.59
CA THR A 518 22.93 -11.64 17.77
C THR A 518 23.70 -11.02 18.94
N ARG A 519 24.81 -10.32 18.67
CA ARG A 519 25.60 -9.63 19.68
C ARG A 519 24.87 -8.38 20.20
N MET A 520 24.27 -7.59 19.32
CA MET A 520 23.47 -6.42 19.69
C MET A 520 22.27 -6.82 20.55
N GLN A 521 21.52 -7.87 20.16
CA GLN A 521 20.41 -8.40 20.95
C GLN A 521 20.85 -8.88 22.34
N LYS A 522 22.02 -9.53 22.45
CA LYS A 522 22.59 -9.91 23.75
C LYS A 522 22.92 -8.69 24.61
N ILE A 523 23.60 -7.70 24.04
CA ILE A 523 23.94 -6.45 24.75
C ILE A 523 22.67 -5.74 25.23
N GLU A 524 21.67 -5.60 24.37
CA GLU A 524 20.39 -4.98 24.70
C GLU A 524 19.68 -5.75 25.83
N THR A 525 19.61 -7.08 25.72
CA THR A 525 19.00 -7.93 26.75
C THR A 525 19.74 -7.85 28.09
N GLU A 526 21.08 -7.87 28.09
CA GLU A 526 21.89 -7.75 29.29
C GLU A 526 21.70 -6.40 29.98
N LEU A 527 21.69 -5.30 29.21
CA LEU A 527 21.48 -3.96 29.75
C LEU A 527 20.05 -3.78 30.28
N SER A 528 19.03 -4.16 29.51
CA SER A 528 17.64 -4.10 29.94
C SER A 528 17.33 -5.02 31.12
N SER A 529 18.09 -6.10 31.32
CA SER A 529 17.95 -6.98 32.50
C SER A 529 18.49 -6.35 33.79
N LYS A 530 19.49 -5.47 33.67
CA LYS A 530 20.07 -4.73 34.80
C LYS A 530 19.22 -3.54 35.18
N ASP A 531 18.73 -2.79 34.17
CA ASP A 531 17.88 -1.63 34.37
C ASP A 531 16.90 -1.49 33.19
N GLN A 532 15.61 -1.46 33.48
CA GLN A 532 14.54 -1.36 32.47
C GLN A 532 14.46 0.02 31.82
N ASN A 533 15.09 1.04 32.41
CA ASN A 533 15.07 2.41 31.91
C ASN A 533 16.26 2.71 30.97
N VAL A 534 17.09 1.71 30.68
CA VAL A 534 18.19 1.81 29.73
C VAL A 534 17.68 1.56 28.31
N LEU A 535 17.89 2.55 27.44
CA LEU A 535 17.65 2.46 26.00
C LEU A 535 18.98 2.43 25.27
N VAL A 536 19.12 1.52 24.31
CA VAL A 536 20.35 1.36 23.53
C VAL A 536 20.06 1.64 22.06
N THR A 537 20.96 2.38 21.41
CA THR A 537 20.91 2.60 19.96
C THR A 537 22.24 2.24 19.34
N PHE A 538 22.22 1.27 18.44
CA PHE A 538 23.40 0.83 17.70
C PHE A 538 23.51 1.58 16.37
N VAL A 539 24.69 2.13 16.10
CA VAL A 539 24.99 2.98 14.95
C VAL A 539 26.19 2.43 14.20
N ALA A 540 26.12 2.44 12.86
CA ALA A 540 27.25 2.20 11.98
C ALA A 540 27.30 3.30 10.93
N ASP A 541 28.41 4.04 10.86
CA ASP A 541 28.59 5.13 9.90
C ASP A 541 29.81 4.91 8.99
N PHE A 542 29.79 5.56 7.83
CA PHE A 542 30.78 5.38 6.77
C PHE A 542 32.01 6.28 6.98
N PRO A 543 33.20 5.85 6.49
CA PRO A 543 34.43 6.63 6.55
C PRO A 543 34.29 8.08 6.08
N GLY A 544 34.80 9.01 6.89
CA GLY A 544 34.79 10.44 6.57
C GLY A 544 33.44 11.14 6.72
N LEU A 545 32.43 10.45 7.25
CA LEU A 545 31.16 11.04 7.69
C LEU A 545 31.16 11.26 9.20
N PHE A 546 30.22 12.09 9.66
CA PHE A 546 29.98 12.30 11.08
C PHE A 546 28.48 12.34 11.38
N LEU A 547 28.11 11.92 12.59
CA LEU A 547 26.77 12.07 13.13
C LEU A 547 26.75 13.25 14.11
N GLU A 548 26.03 14.31 13.76
CA GLU A 548 25.62 15.34 14.71
C GLU A 548 24.39 14.85 15.47
N ASN A 549 24.46 14.82 16.80
CA ASN A 549 23.35 14.39 17.64
C ASN A 549 23.18 15.36 18.81
N TYR A 550 21.92 15.59 19.22
CA TYR A 550 21.59 16.37 20.40
C TYR A 550 21.15 15.44 21.52
N ILE A 551 21.73 15.62 22.70
CA ILE A 551 21.32 14.87 23.89
C ILE A 551 20.41 15.75 24.75
N PRO A 552 19.13 15.39 24.96
CA PRO A 552 18.25 16.06 25.92
C PRO A 552 18.85 16.14 27.33
N ALA A 553 18.50 17.19 28.08
CA ALA A 553 19.10 17.48 29.39
C ALA A 553 18.86 16.38 30.44
N ASP A 554 17.73 15.67 30.31
CA ASP A 554 17.18 14.62 31.16
C ASP A 554 17.78 13.22 30.92
N LEU A 555 18.57 13.06 29.86
CA LEU A 555 19.14 11.76 29.49
C LEU A 555 20.63 11.71 29.81
N ASN A 556 21.04 10.82 30.72
CA ASN A 556 22.46 10.52 30.88
C ASN A 556 22.91 9.57 29.76
N THR A 557 23.86 10.01 28.95
CA THR A 557 24.22 9.31 27.70
C THR A 557 25.69 8.93 27.67
N THR A 558 25.95 7.67 27.35
CA THR A 558 27.31 7.16 27.10
C THR A 558 27.45 6.63 25.68
N ILE A 559 28.63 6.82 25.10
CA ILE A 559 29.02 6.25 23.80
C ILE A 559 30.08 5.18 24.04
N GLU A 560 29.92 4.01 23.43
CA GLU A 560 30.92 2.94 23.41
C GLU A 560 31.23 2.50 21.99
N VAL A 561 32.52 2.32 21.67
CA VAL A 561 32.97 1.86 20.35
C VAL A 561 32.96 0.34 20.29
N LEU A 562 32.22 -0.20 19.32
CA LEU A 562 32.08 -1.64 19.10
C LEU A 562 33.03 -2.17 18.03
N GLU A 563 33.29 -1.38 16.98
CA GLU A 563 34.20 -1.71 15.88
C GLU A 563 34.72 -0.41 15.22
N GLY A 564 35.96 -0.44 14.72
CA GLY A 564 36.60 0.74 14.13
C GLY A 564 37.05 1.76 15.18
N GLN A 565 37.04 3.03 14.78
CA GLN A 565 37.57 4.16 15.55
C GLN A 565 36.75 5.41 15.26
N ILE A 566 36.44 6.16 16.31
CA ILE A 566 35.66 7.40 16.22
C ILE A 566 36.36 8.54 16.93
N VAL A 567 36.04 9.77 16.53
CA VAL A 567 36.35 10.99 17.28
C VAL A 567 35.05 11.64 17.69
N VAL A 568 34.89 11.91 18.99
CA VAL A 568 33.74 12.62 19.54
C VAL A 568 34.17 14.07 19.80
N GLU A 569 33.57 15.00 19.07
CA GLU A 569 33.74 16.45 19.26
C GLU A 569 32.57 16.98 20.08
N MET A 570 32.87 17.57 21.24
CA MET A 570 31.90 18.20 22.13
C MET A 570 31.82 19.71 21.82
N LEU A 571 30.73 20.16 21.20
CA LEU A 571 30.66 21.51 20.63
C LEU A 571 30.71 22.62 21.70
N GLY A 572 30.06 22.43 22.85
CA GLY A 572 30.11 23.38 23.97
C GLY A 572 31.46 23.43 24.69
N LEU A 573 32.22 22.32 24.71
CA LEU A 573 33.51 22.23 25.40
C LEU A 573 34.72 22.48 24.47
N LYS A 574 34.52 22.43 23.16
CA LYS A 574 35.59 22.52 22.13
C LYS A 574 36.71 21.50 22.33
N GLU A 575 36.36 20.31 22.83
CA GLU A 575 37.28 19.20 23.05
C GLU A 575 36.92 18.03 22.13
N ASN A 576 37.96 17.38 21.60
CA ASN A 576 37.83 16.23 20.73
C ASN A 576 38.48 15.01 21.39
N VAL A 577 37.70 13.94 21.57
CA VAL A 577 38.15 12.71 22.21
C VAL A 577 38.17 11.60 21.18
N THR A 578 39.32 10.95 21.01
CA THR A 578 39.44 9.77 20.14
C THR A 578 39.14 8.51 20.94
N LEU A 579 38.23 7.68 20.44
CA LEU A 579 37.86 6.41 21.05
C LEU A 579 38.17 5.26 20.10
N ASN A 580 38.77 4.21 20.65
CA ASN A 580 39.05 2.94 20.00
C ASN A 580 38.09 1.85 20.51
N VAL A 581 38.08 0.70 19.84
CA VAL A 581 37.24 -0.45 20.21
C VAL A 581 37.30 -0.78 21.70
N GLY A 582 36.13 -0.90 22.33
CA GLY A 582 35.96 -1.19 23.76
C GLY A 582 36.11 0.03 24.68
N GLN A 583 36.51 1.19 24.16
CA GLN A 583 36.52 2.44 24.93
C GLN A 583 35.14 3.08 24.92
N ASN A 584 34.79 3.72 26.04
CA ASN A 584 33.56 4.47 26.21
C ASN A 584 33.81 5.85 26.80
N MET A 585 32.84 6.75 26.66
CA MET A 585 32.83 8.04 27.33
C MET A 585 31.39 8.50 27.60
N SER A 586 31.22 9.36 28.61
CA SER A 586 29.98 10.10 28.80
C SER A 586 29.95 11.32 27.90
N VAL A 587 28.78 11.64 27.37
CA VAL A 587 28.55 12.86 26.56
C VAL A 587 27.79 13.87 27.40
N PRO A 588 28.08 15.18 27.30
CA PRO A 588 27.34 16.22 28.01
C PRO A 588 25.86 16.24 27.61
N ASN A 589 24.98 16.45 28.59
CA ASN A 589 23.54 16.58 28.36
C ASN A 589 23.19 18.03 27.98
N GLY A 590 22.10 18.21 27.22
CA GLY A 590 21.59 19.51 26.81
C GLY A 590 22.39 20.21 25.72
N ASP A 591 23.28 19.50 25.03
CA ASP A 591 24.15 20.04 23.99
C ASP A 591 24.29 19.10 22.78
N TYR A 592 24.84 19.63 21.69
CA TYR A 592 25.17 18.88 20.49
C TYR A 592 26.61 18.33 20.55
N HIS A 593 26.79 17.16 19.95
CA HIS A 593 28.11 16.59 19.71
C HIS A 593 28.19 15.96 18.32
N ASN A 594 29.40 15.91 17.78
CA ASN A 594 29.68 15.28 16.49
C ASN A 594 30.49 14.01 16.72
N VAL A 595 30.05 12.90 16.13
CA VAL A 595 30.80 11.64 16.14
C VAL A 595 31.34 11.37 14.74
N TYR A 596 32.65 11.55 14.56
CA TYR A 596 33.36 11.35 13.30
C TYR A 596 33.84 9.90 13.14
N THR A 597 33.59 9.32 11.98
CA THR A 597 34.16 8.02 11.59
C THR A 597 35.50 8.25 10.89
N ILE A 598 36.60 7.93 11.58
CA ILE A 598 37.97 8.15 11.08
C ILE A 598 38.65 6.87 10.55
N SER A 599 38.03 5.71 10.76
CA SER A 599 38.52 4.44 10.23
C SER A 599 38.38 4.34 8.71
N SER A 600 39.21 3.49 8.08
CA SER A 600 39.13 3.18 6.64
C SER A 600 37.91 2.32 6.29
N THR A 601 37.36 1.62 7.28
CA THR A 601 36.10 0.87 7.22
C THR A 601 35.04 1.57 8.08
N PRO A 602 33.74 1.25 7.90
CA PRO A 602 32.70 1.77 8.77
C PRO A 602 33.00 1.54 10.26
N SER A 603 32.75 2.55 11.09
CA SER A 603 32.86 2.43 12.55
C SER A 603 31.49 2.14 13.15
N CYS A 604 31.46 1.21 14.10
CA CYS A 604 30.26 0.81 14.82
C CYS A 604 30.37 1.25 16.28
N TYR A 605 29.32 1.87 16.79
CA TYR A 605 29.28 2.33 18.17
C TYR A 605 27.84 2.26 18.69
N MET A 606 27.69 2.28 20.00
CA MET A 606 26.38 2.32 20.64
C MET A 606 26.24 3.53 21.54
N TYR A 607 25.03 4.09 21.53
CA TYR A 607 24.57 4.99 22.57
C TYR A 607 23.80 4.20 23.62
N THR A 608 24.10 4.47 24.88
CA THR A 608 23.29 4.02 26.01
C THR A 608 22.69 5.25 26.67
N TYR A 609 21.37 5.35 26.64
CA TYR A 609 20.60 6.41 27.27
C TYR A 609 19.97 5.88 28.55
N LEU A 610 20.19 6.59 29.66
CA LEU A 610 19.52 6.35 30.93
C LEU A 610 18.57 7.52 31.19
N ASN A 611 17.26 7.26 31.17
CA ASN A 611 16.28 8.29 31.48
C ASN A 611 16.24 8.53 33.00
N GLN A 612 16.81 9.64 33.45
CA GLN A 612 16.84 9.98 34.88
C GLN A 612 15.44 10.33 35.40
N SER A 613 14.60 10.97 34.58
CA SER A 613 13.22 11.33 34.93
C SER A 613 12.36 10.10 35.18
N ASP A 614 12.43 9.09 34.32
CA ASP A 614 11.72 7.82 34.50
C ASP A 614 12.23 7.07 35.74
N VAL A 615 13.55 7.06 35.98
CA VAL A 615 14.15 6.44 37.17
C VAL A 615 13.66 7.14 38.45
N GLU A 616 13.61 8.48 38.46
CA GLU A 616 13.10 9.26 39.57
C GLU A 616 11.59 9.04 39.78
N ILE A 617 10.81 9.01 38.71
CA ILE A 617 9.36 8.74 38.76
C ILE A 617 9.12 7.32 39.28
N VAL A 618 9.87 6.32 38.82
CA VAL A 618 9.78 4.93 39.31
C VAL A 618 10.16 4.85 40.79
N HIS A 619 11.23 5.50 41.23
CA HIS A 619 11.60 5.57 42.65
C HIS A 619 10.55 6.27 43.51
N LEU A 620 9.94 7.35 42.99
CA LEU A 620 8.85 8.04 43.67
C LEU A 620 7.60 7.15 43.75
N TRP A 621 7.28 6.39 42.71
CA TRP A 621 6.19 5.41 42.72
C TRP A 621 6.45 4.28 43.72
N ASP A 622 7.66 3.72 43.77
CA ASP A 622 8.03 2.70 44.75
C ASP A 622 7.96 3.23 46.19
N ARG A 623 8.40 4.47 46.41
CA ARG A 623 8.26 5.15 47.71
C ARG A 623 6.79 5.35 48.07
N TYR A 624 5.97 5.78 47.12
CA TYR A 624 4.53 5.94 47.28
C TYR A 624 3.85 4.61 47.61
N TYR A 625 4.13 3.52 46.88
CA TYR A 625 3.58 2.20 47.15
C TYR A 625 3.99 1.66 48.52
N ASN A 626 5.25 1.81 48.92
CA ASN A 626 5.73 1.40 50.25
C ASN A 626 5.06 2.21 51.38
N LEU A 627 4.87 3.53 51.21
CA LEU A 627 4.15 4.36 52.17
C LEU A 627 2.66 4.00 52.23
N THR A 628 2.06 3.70 51.08
CA THR A 628 0.66 3.26 50.98
C THR A 628 0.46 1.92 51.68
N ASP A 629 1.38 0.97 51.50
CA ASP A 629 1.32 -0.35 52.15
C ASP A 629 1.52 -0.25 53.67
N ARG A 630 2.39 0.66 54.13
CA ARG A 630 2.51 0.99 55.57
C ARG A 630 1.21 1.56 56.13
N LEU A 631 0.60 2.54 55.45
CA LEU A 631 -0.68 3.13 55.86
C LEU A 631 -1.86 2.15 55.77
N LEU A 632 -1.85 1.21 54.83
CA LEU A 632 -2.90 0.18 54.69
C LEU A 632 -2.76 -0.91 55.76
N ASN A 633 -1.54 -1.34 56.08
CA ASN A 633 -1.29 -2.29 57.17
C ASN A 633 -1.63 -1.71 58.56
N GLU A 634 -1.58 -0.38 58.75
CA GLU A 634 -2.14 0.29 59.94
C GLU A 634 -3.67 0.11 60.07
N THR A 635 -4.40 -0.02 58.96
CA THR A 635 -5.88 -0.10 58.98
C THR A 635 -6.43 -1.52 59.15
N VAL A 636 -5.60 -2.56 58.94
CA VAL A 636 -6.04 -3.97 58.93
C VAL A 636 -5.81 -4.69 60.27
N ASP A 637 -4.80 -4.31 61.07
CA ASP A 637 -4.60 -4.89 62.41
C ASP A 637 -5.34 -4.08 63.49
N ARG A 638 -6.63 -4.38 63.69
CA ARG A 638 -7.48 -3.67 64.66
C ARG A 638 -7.07 -3.83 66.13
N ASN A 639 -6.06 -4.64 66.47
CA ASN A 639 -5.77 -4.98 67.87
C ASN A 639 -4.37 -4.66 68.40
N ARG A 640 -3.43 -4.12 67.61
CA ARG A 640 -2.23 -3.43 68.15
C ARG A 640 -1.73 -2.32 67.21
N PRO A 641 -1.68 -1.05 67.64
CA PRO A 641 -0.95 -0.03 66.90
C PRO A 641 0.56 -0.32 66.99
N ILE A 642 1.23 -0.43 65.84
CA ILE A 642 2.68 -0.66 65.76
C ILE A 642 3.46 0.61 66.13
N TYR A 643 2.85 1.79 65.95
CA TYR A 643 3.39 3.07 66.40
C TYR A 643 2.81 3.44 67.76
N THR A 644 3.66 3.49 68.78
CA THR A 644 3.29 3.95 70.12
C THR A 644 3.14 5.47 70.20
N ASP A 645 3.51 6.21 69.16
CA ASP A 645 3.57 7.66 69.15
C ASP A 645 2.78 8.28 67.98
N LYS A 646 1.93 9.26 68.30
CA LYS A 646 1.03 9.93 67.34
C LYS A 646 1.81 10.80 66.35
N GLU A 647 2.96 11.32 66.78
CA GLU A 647 3.85 12.10 65.91
C GLU A 647 4.42 11.28 64.75
N GLU A 648 4.70 10.00 64.96
CA GLU A 648 5.30 9.14 63.93
C GLU A 648 4.31 8.82 62.79
N ALA A 649 3.04 8.58 63.14
CA ALA A 649 1.97 8.38 62.16
C ALA A 649 1.68 9.65 61.34
N ASP A 650 1.69 10.83 61.98
CA ASP A 650 1.52 12.11 61.30
C ASP A 650 2.70 12.40 60.35
N LEU A 651 3.94 12.02 60.72
CA LEU A 651 5.13 12.12 59.85
C LEU A 651 5.05 11.21 58.62
N VAL A 652 4.60 9.97 58.77
CA VAL A 652 4.41 9.05 57.63
C VAL A 652 3.34 9.58 56.67
N ARG A 653 2.25 10.13 57.20
CA ARG A 653 1.18 10.75 56.41
C ARG A 653 1.64 12.01 55.68
N LEU A 654 2.45 12.85 56.32
CA LEU A 654 3.04 14.04 55.70
C LEU A 654 4.03 13.67 54.58
N SER A 655 4.83 12.63 54.80
CA SER A 655 5.75 12.08 53.80
C SER A 655 4.99 11.52 52.59
N TYR A 656 3.86 10.84 52.81
CA TYR A 656 2.98 10.36 51.76
C TYR A 656 2.41 11.51 50.90
N GLU A 657 1.85 12.55 51.52
CA GLU A 657 1.30 13.71 50.80
C GLU A 657 2.39 14.46 50.00
N ASN A 658 3.58 14.60 50.57
CA ASN A 658 4.72 15.23 49.88
C ASN A 658 5.17 14.42 48.65
N VAL A 659 5.32 13.10 48.78
CA VAL A 659 5.70 12.22 47.65
C VAL A 659 4.61 12.21 46.58
N PHE A 660 3.34 12.25 46.99
CA PHE A 660 2.20 12.31 46.06
C PHE A 660 2.16 13.61 45.27
N GLU A 661 2.36 14.77 45.91
CA GLU A 661 2.44 16.05 45.20
C GLU A 661 3.68 16.16 44.31
N GLU A 662 4.82 15.59 44.71
CA GLU A 662 6.02 15.53 43.86
C GLU A 662 5.80 14.68 42.60
N LEU A 663 5.20 13.48 42.75
CA LEU A 663 4.76 12.64 41.64
C LEU A 663 3.81 13.41 40.72
N ARG A 664 2.83 14.11 41.29
CA ARG A 664 1.85 14.89 40.55
C ARG A 664 2.52 15.99 39.72
N GLN A 665 3.47 16.74 40.29
CA GLN A 665 4.16 17.82 39.59
C GLN A 665 5.06 17.30 38.46
N LYS A 666 5.88 16.27 38.70
CA LYS A 666 6.79 15.71 37.68
C LYS A 666 6.02 15.10 36.51
N THR A 667 4.96 14.35 36.80
CA THR A 667 4.18 13.73 35.73
C THR A 667 3.32 14.75 34.95
N LEU A 668 2.92 15.86 35.58
CA LEU A 668 2.25 16.96 34.88
C LEU A 668 3.21 17.75 33.97
N HIS A 669 4.48 17.88 34.38
CA HIS A 669 5.54 18.53 33.59
C HIS A 669 5.84 17.76 32.30
N GLU A 670 6.01 16.43 32.37
CA GLU A 670 6.20 15.58 31.18
C GLU A 670 5.03 15.67 30.19
N LEU A 671 3.80 15.77 30.69
CA LEU A 671 2.61 15.97 29.83
C LEU A 671 2.56 17.34 29.15
N LEU A 672 3.22 18.35 29.73
CA LEU A 672 3.32 19.71 29.18
C LEU A 672 4.48 19.87 28.19
N GLU A 673 5.49 19.00 28.24
CA GLU A 673 6.65 18.97 27.33
C GLU A 673 6.49 18.02 26.13
N LEU A 674 5.39 17.26 26.05
CA LEU A 674 5.03 16.57 24.82
C LEU A 674 5.01 17.54 23.62
N PRO A 675 5.54 17.13 22.46
CA PRO A 675 5.65 18.01 21.29
C PRO A 675 4.30 18.64 20.97
N TYR A 676 4.38 19.93 20.61
CA TYR A 676 3.35 20.96 20.39
C TYR A 676 2.26 20.59 19.35
N ASP A 677 1.67 19.39 19.39
CA ASP A 677 0.71 18.90 18.39
C ASP A 677 -0.76 18.97 18.84
N PHE A 678 -1.06 19.54 20.02
CA PHE A 678 -2.45 19.65 20.51
C PHE A 678 -2.87 21.00 21.10
N LYS A 679 -2.05 22.05 21.02
CA LYS A 679 -2.49 23.42 21.36
C LYS A 679 -3.10 24.12 20.14
N LEU A 680 -4.26 23.65 19.65
CA LEU A 680 -5.17 24.47 18.83
C LEU A 680 -6.53 23.78 18.56
N HIS A 681 -7.38 23.64 19.58
CA HIS A 681 -8.83 23.89 19.48
C HIS A 681 -9.50 23.64 20.83
N ASN A 682 -9.63 24.71 21.62
CA ASN A 682 -10.80 25.02 22.45
C ASN A 682 -10.47 26.26 23.31
N LYS A 683 -10.53 27.44 22.68
CA LYS A 683 -10.97 28.63 23.42
C LYS A 683 -12.50 28.52 23.46
N ASN A 684 -13.04 28.41 24.67
CA ASN A 684 -14.45 28.29 25.03
C ASN A 684 -14.93 26.86 25.28
N GLU A 685 -14.54 26.28 26.42
CA GLU A 685 -15.43 25.48 27.26
C GLU A 685 -14.76 25.24 28.62
N THR A 686 -15.16 26.04 29.61
CA THR A 686 -14.87 25.82 31.04
C THR A 686 -15.70 24.65 31.54
N ASN A 687 -15.18 23.43 31.39
CA ASN A 687 -15.45 22.26 32.26
C ASN A 687 -14.74 21.03 31.67
N THR A 688 -13.44 20.90 31.98
CA THR A 688 -12.65 19.74 31.56
C THR A 688 -12.96 18.53 32.46
N ASN A 689 -13.54 17.51 31.84
CA ASN A 689 -13.96 16.26 32.45
C ASN A 689 -12.72 15.38 32.75
N TRP A 690 -12.34 15.28 34.03
CA TRP A 690 -11.14 14.60 34.55
C TRP A 690 -11.01 13.12 34.16
N THR A 691 -12.10 12.48 33.77
CA THR A 691 -12.14 11.08 33.29
C THR A 691 -11.37 10.87 31.99
N ASN A 692 -11.24 11.90 31.14
CA ASN A 692 -10.48 11.82 29.89
C ASN A 692 -8.96 11.99 30.10
N ILE A 693 -8.55 12.78 31.09
CA ILE A 693 -7.15 12.97 31.45
C ILE A 693 -6.58 11.69 32.09
N ARG A 694 -7.38 11.00 32.91
CA ARG A 694 -7.02 9.70 33.50
C ARG A 694 -6.83 8.58 32.45
N LEU A 695 -7.67 8.56 31.41
CA LEU A 695 -7.54 7.61 30.29
C LEU A 695 -6.34 7.91 29.38
N GLN A 696 -5.96 9.19 29.26
CA GLN A 696 -4.75 9.62 28.54
C GLN A 696 -3.47 9.35 29.34
N PHE A 697 -3.57 9.30 30.68
CA PHE A 697 -2.47 8.94 31.58
C PHE A 697 -2.15 7.45 31.56
N GLU A 698 -3.17 6.59 31.47
CA GLU A 698 -2.99 5.13 31.38
C GLU A 698 -2.31 4.69 30.06
N THR A 699 -2.20 5.58 29.07
CA THR A 699 -1.59 5.31 27.76
C THR A 699 -0.11 5.71 27.65
N SER A 700 0.46 6.48 28.60
CA SER A 700 1.88 6.88 28.58
C SER A 700 2.78 6.11 29.57
N MET A 701 2.22 5.19 30.37
CA MET A 701 3.00 4.42 31.36
C MET A 701 3.72 3.20 30.78
N ASN A 702 4.94 2.99 31.27
CA ASN A 702 5.85 1.83 31.21
C ASN A 702 5.32 0.52 30.52
N ARG A 703 6.04 0.06 29.48
CA ARG A 703 5.73 -1.13 28.65
C ARG A 703 5.56 -2.43 29.47
N SER A 704 6.18 -2.55 30.64
CA SER A 704 6.10 -3.76 31.48
C SER A 704 4.84 -3.83 32.36
N ILE A 705 4.29 -2.67 32.74
CA ILE A 705 3.07 -2.53 33.57
C ILE A 705 1.83 -2.59 32.67
N VAL A 706 1.88 -1.98 31.48
CA VAL A 706 0.84 -2.12 30.44
C VAL A 706 0.68 -3.58 30.03
N LYS A 707 1.76 -4.37 29.87
CA LYS A 707 1.64 -5.82 29.58
C LYS A 707 0.83 -6.58 30.65
N ARG A 708 0.89 -6.22 31.94
CA ARG A 708 0.12 -6.90 33.01
C ARG A 708 -1.34 -6.44 33.10
N LEU A 709 -1.64 -5.17 32.85
CA LEU A 709 -3.00 -4.63 32.83
C LEU A 709 -3.76 -4.97 31.55
N ASP A 710 -3.08 -4.91 30.40
CA ASP A 710 -3.60 -5.21 29.07
C ASP A 710 -4.01 -6.70 28.94
N THR A 711 -3.37 -7.61 29.67
CA THR A 711 -3.77 -9.03 29.72
C THR A 711 -5.10 -9.25 30.47
N LYS A 712 -5.43 -8.41 31.46
CA LYS A 712 -6.72 -8.45 32.20
C LYS A 712 -7.82 -7.65 31.48
N ILE A 713 -7.48 -6.54 30.82
CA ILE A 713 -8.42 -5.68 30.09
C ILE A 713 -8.80 -6.30 28.73
N LYS A 714 -7.85 -6.89 27.98
CA LYS A 714 -8.15 -7.59 26.72
C LYS A 714 -9.02 -8.83 26.90
N TRP A 715 -9.05 -9.45 28.08
CA TRP A 715 -9.97 -10.55 28.36
C TRP A 715 -11.43 -10.04 28.47
N HIS A 716 -11.63 -8.87 29.09
CA HIS A 716 -12.95 -8.24 29.26
C HIS A 716 -13.46 -7.48 28.02
N GLU A 717 -12.59 -6.83 27.24
CA GLU A 717 -12.99 -6.12 26.02
C GLU A 717 -13.25 -7.04 24.82
N LYS A 718 -12.62 -8.22 24.78
CA LYS A 718 -12.72 -9.18 23.67
C LYS A 718 -14.07 -9.91 23.57
N HIS A 719 -14.94 -9.79 24.58
CA HIS A 719 -16.24 -10.47 24.60
C HIS A 719 -17.48 -9.59 24.36
N HIS A 720 -17.35 -8.28 24.11
CA HIS A 720 -18.55 -7.41 24.01
C HIS A 720 -18.68 -6.47 22.81
N ARG A 721 -17.73 -6.40 21.85
CA ARG A 721 -17.87 -5.50 20.68
C ARG A 721 -17.18 -6.01 19.40
N THR A 722 -17.86 -6.86 18.62
CA THR A 722 -17.34 -7.24 17.29
C THR A 722 -18.37 -7.28 16.15
N PHE A 723 -19.50 -6.58 16.28
CA PHE A 723 -20.43 -6.43 15.13
C PHE A 723 -21.04 -5.02 15.01
N LYS A 724 -21.37 -4.35 16.12
CA LYS A 724 -22.02 -3.01 16.08
C LYS A 724 -21.10 -1.85 15.65
N THR A 725 -19.83 -1.86 16.06
CA THR A 725 -18.83 -0.82 15.70
C THR A 725 -18.46 -0.85 14.22
N PHE A 726 -18.42 -2.04 13.61
CA PHE A 726 -18.17 -2.22 12.18
C PHE A 726 -19.25 -1.54 11.34
N PHE A 727 -20.53 -1.84 11.56
CA PHE A 727 -21.63 -1.21 10.82
C PHE A 727 -21.75 0.30 11.08
N ALA A 728 -21.49 0.77 12.31
CA ALA A 728 -21.54 2.19 12.65
C ALA A 728 -20.43 3.01 11.95
N LYS A 729 -19.19 2.49 11.91
CA LYS A 729 -18.07 3.12 11.18
C LYS A 729 -18.34 3.13 9.67
N LYS A 730 -18.88 2.03 9.13
CA LYS A 730 -19.26 1.90 7.71
C LYS A 730 -20.39 2.87 7.33
N ARG A 731 -21.39 3.06 8.19
CA ARG A 731 -22.48 4.03 7.97
C ARG A 731 -21.96 5.47 7.89
N ARG A 732 -21.04 5.87 8.79
CA ARG A 732 -20.44 7.22 8.76
C ARG A 732 -19.61 7.45 7.51
N GLN A 733 -18.82 6.46 7.08
CA GLN A 733 -18.03 6.54 5.85
C GLN A 733 -18.92 6.63 4.60
N PHE A 734 -19.98 5.81 4.52
CA PHE A 734 -20.93 5.89 3.41
C PHE A 734 -21.64 7.24 3.34
N LEU A 735 -22.07 7.78 4.49
CA LEU A 735 -22.66 9.12 4.58
C LEU A 735 -21.67 10.22 4.15
N ARG A 736 -20.39 10.10 4.52
CA ARG A 736 -19.33 11.03 4.09
C ARG A 736 -19.09 10.96 2.58
N CYS A 737 -18.98 9.76 2.00
CA CYS A 737 -18.90 9.58 0.55
C CYS A 737 -20.10 10.18 -0.17
N TYR A 738 -21.32 9.92 0.31
CA TYR A 738 -22.54 10.50 -0.24
C TYR A 738 -22.52 12.04 -0.18
N HIS A 739 -22.06 12.61 0.93
CA HIS A 739 -21.95 14.06 1.08
C HIS A 739 -20.91 14.67 0.13
N ILE A 740 -19.73 14.04 0.01
CA ILE A 740 -18.66 14.46 -0.91
C ILE A 740 -19.14 14.39 -2.37
N ILE A 741 -19.78 13.28 -2.78
CA ILE A 741 -20.36 13.14 -4.13
C ILE A 741 -21.41 14.21 -4.38
N LYS A 742 -22.30 14.46 -3.41
CA LYS A 742 -23.34 15.49 -3.52
C LYS A 742 -22.75 16.91 -3.66
N LEU A 743 -21.69 17.22 -2.92
CA LEU A 743 -20.97 18.50 -3.01
C LEU A 743 -20.24 18.64 -4.35
N ALA A 744 -19.57 17.59 -4.83
CA ALA A 744 -18.89 17.58 -6.12
C ALA A 744 -19.90 17.80 -7.26
N ILE A 745 -21.02 17.05 -7.28
CA ILE A 745 -22.09 17.23 -8.27
C ILE A 745 -22.65 18.65 -8.22
N ARG A 746 -22.92 19.20 -7.03
CA ARG A 746 -23.39 20.58 -6.88
C ARG A 746 -22.38 21.60 -7.40
N SER A 747 -21.09 21.44 -7.10
CA SER A 747 -20.02 22.33 -7.57
C SER A 747 -19.90 22.32 -9.09
N ILE A 748 -20.00 21.13 -9.71
CA ILE A 748 -19.98 20.98 -11.17
C ILE A 748 -21.21 21.64 -11.80
N ILE A 749 -22.40 21.41 -11.25
CA ILE A 749 -23.64 22.05 -11.73
C ILE A 749 -23.52 23.56 -11.60
N TYR A 750 -23.09 24.08 -10.45
CA TYR A 750 -22.91 25.52 -10.23
C TYR A 750 -21.90 26.16 -11.18
N LYS A 751 -20.77 25.48 -11.47
CA LYS A 751 -19.80 25.94 -12.48
C LYS A 751 -20.37 25.90 -13.88
N THR A 752 -21.15 24.87 -14.21
CA THR A 752 -21.79 24.74 -15.53
C THR A 752 -22.84 25.82 -15.73
N ASP A 753 -23.66 26.08 -14.71
CA ASP A 753 -24.67 27.14 -14.67
C ASP A 753 -24.03 28.52 -14.67
N PHE A 754 -22.92 28.72 -13.94
CA PHE A 754 -22.13 29.95 -13.98
C PHE A 754 -21.53 30.19 -15.38
N ILE A 755 -20.91 29.18 -15.99
CA ILE A 755 -20.38 29.28 -17.37
C ILE A 755 -21.51 29.58 -18.35
N LYS A 756 -22.70 28.98 -18.16
CA LYS A 756 -23.88 29.23 -19.00
C LYS A 756 -24.45 30.63 -18.78
N SER A 757 -24.45 31.11 -17.54
CA SER A 757 -24.87 32.47 -17.15
C SER A 757 -23.93 33.52 -17.74
N VAL A 758 -22.62 33.33 -17.60
CA VAL A 758 -21.60 34.21 -18.20
C VAL A 758 -21.68 34.18 -19.71
N LYS A 759 -21.90 33.02 -20.33
CA LYS A 759 -22.08 32.92 -21.79
C LYS A 759 -23.35 33.61 -22.27
N ASN A 760 -24.43 33.55 -21.48
CA ASN A 760 -25.67 34.26 -21.77
C ASN A 760 -25.52 35.77 -21.56
N GLU A 761 -24.81 36.23 -20.53
CA GLU A 761 -24.47 37.66 -20.34
C GLU A 761 -23.57 38.18 -21.45
N ILE A 762 -22.56 37.40 -21.87
CA ILE A 762 -21.71 37.77 -23.01
C ILE A 762 -22.52 37.86 -24.29
N ASN A 763 -23.42 36.90 -24.55
CA ASN A 763 -24.29 36.95 -25.73
C ASN A 763 -25.27 38.12 -25.66
N SER A 764 -25.86 38.39 -24.49
CA SER A 764 -26.75 39.54 -24.26
C SER A 764 -26.01 40.87 -24.43
N ALA A 765 -24.76 40.98 -23.98
CA ALA A 765 -23.94 42.16 -24.14
C ALA A 765 -23.47 42.36 -25.59
N ILE A 766 -23.31 41.27 -26.36
CA ILE A 766 -23.04 41.33 -27.80
C ILE A 766 -24.31 41.80 -28.55
N ASP A 767 -25.48 41.27 -28.21
CA ASP A 767 -26.76 41.68 -28.81
C ASP A 767 -27.14 43.14 -28.45
N GLU A 768 -26.84 43.61 -27.23
CA GLU A 768 -27.00 45.03 -26.85
C GLU A 768 -26.03 45.94 -27.60
N SER A 769 -24.78 45.51 -27.82
CA SER A 769 -23.78 46.27 -28.58
C SER A 769 -24.07 46.38 -30.08
N ASP A 770 -24.86 45.47 -30.65
CA ASP A 770 -25.36 45.54 -32.03
C ASP A 770 -26.66 46.36 -32.14
N SER A 771 -27.30 46.71 -31.00
CA SER A 771 -28.55 47.47 -30.96
C SER A 771 -28.39 48.98 -30.69
N ASP A 772 -27.28 49.41 -30.09
CA ASP A 772 -26.95 50.82 -29.85
C ASP A 772 -25.80 51.27 -30.75
N GLY A 773 -26.11 51.74 -31.97
CA GLY A 773 -25.08 52.30 -32.84
C GLY A 773 -25.41 52.60 -34.30
N ILE A 774 -26.66 52.91 -34.66
CA ILE A 774 -26.93 53.65 -35.91
C ILE A 774 -27.11 55.13 -35.54
N VAL A 775 -25.99 55.84 -35.47
CA VAL A 775 -25.97 57.30 -35.58
C VAL A 775 -25.10 57.64 -36.78
N THR A 776 -25.73 58.33 -37.71
CA THR A 776 -25.27 58.83 -39.00
C THR A 776 -23.93 59.56 -38.94
N GLU A 777 -23.02 59.21 -39.86
CA GLU A 777 -21.82 59.99 -40.18
C GLU A 777 -22.21 61.38 -40.71
N GLU A 778 -21.92 62.42 -39.94
CA GLU A 778 -21.67 63.75 -40.49
C GLU A 778 -20.21 63.85 -40.99
N THR A 779 -20.10 64.38 -42.19
CA THR A 779 -18.89 64.65 -42.98
C THR A 779 -17.76 65.37 -42.24
N PRO A 780 -16.48 65.05 -42.54
CA PRO A 780 -15.32 65.73 -41.95
C PRO A 780 -15.03 67.09 -42.62
N PRO A 781 -14.44 68.06 -41.89
CA PRO A 781 -14.12 69.38 -42.43
C PRO A 781 -12.80 69.35 -43.22
N GLN A 782 -12.72 70.13 -44.31
CA GLN A 782 -11.47 70.45 -44.99
C GLN A 782 -10.95 71.86 -44.65
N PRO A 783 -9.62 72.08 -44.72
CA PRO A 783 -8.90 73.26 -44.23
C PRO A 783 -8.75 74.35 -45.31
N PRO A 784 -8.25 75.56 -44.99
CA PRO A 784 -8.39 76.72 -45.86
C PRO A 784 -7.31 76.76 -46.94
N THR A 785 -7.64 77.23 -48.15
CA THR A 785 -7.13 78.48 -48.77
C THR A 785 -7.41 78.56 -50.28
N SER A 786 -7.33 79.81 -50.76
CA SER A 786 -7.69 80.45 -52.03
C SER A 786 -7.20 79.88 -53.37
N THR A 787 -8.07 80.06 -54.38
CA THR A 787 -7.84 80.38 -55.82
C THR A 787 -7.03 79.46 -56.75
N GLU A 788 -7.73 79.12 -57.85
CA GLU A 788 -7.30 79.02 -59.26
C GLU A 788 -6.54 77.80 -59.82
N SER A 789 -7.28 77.08 -60.67
CA SER A 789 -6.94 76.65 -62.04
C SER A 789 -6.04 75.43 -62.35
N SER A 790 -6.67 74.51 -63.08
CA SER A 790 -6.20 73.75 -64.25
C SER A 790 -5.16 72.61 -64.15
N SER A 791 -5.67 71.44 -64.56
CA SER A 791 -5.15 70.50 -65.55
C SER A 791 -3.98 69.53 -65.25
N SER A 792 -4.37 68.24 -65.31
CA SER A 792 -3.78 67.16 -66.13
C SER A 792 -2.54 66.35 -65.68
N SER A 793 -2.79 65.03 -65.63
CA SER A 793 -2.00 63.90 -66.16
C SER A 793 -0.79 63.28 -65.41
N SER A 794 -1.01 62.01 -65.04
CA SER A 794 -0.17 60.82 -65.31
C SER A 794 1.12 60.50 -64.51
N SER A 795 1.05 59.33 -63.84
CA SER A 795 1.99 58.18 -63.93
C SER A 795 3.13 57.95 -62.90
N LYS A 796 3.19 56.66 -62.49
CA LYS A 796 4.34 55.76 -62.21
C LYS A 796 5.05 55.73 -60.84
N LYS A 797 5.12 54.48 -60.33
CA LYS A 797 6.26 53.76 -59.68
C LYS A 797 6.71 54.30 -58.30
N SER A 798 7.25 53.55 -57.34
CA SER A 798 7.63 52.14 -57.14
C SER A 798 8.02 52.02 -55.64
N SER A 799 7.83 50.88 -54.99
CA SER A 799 8.87 49.91 -54.57
C SER A 799 9.13 49.84 -53.06
N SER A 800 9.34 48.58 -52.63
CA SER A 800 10.16 48.10 -51.50
C SER A 800 9.47 48.11 -50.13
N THR A 801 9.61 47.12 -49.24
CA THR A 801 9.85 45.66 -49.30
C THR A 801 9.72 45.16 -47.86
N ASN A 802 9.36 43.88 -47.72
CA ASN A 802 9.70 42.97 -46.63
C ASN A 802 8.99 43.05 -45.27
N GLY A 803 8.68 41.86 -44.77
CA GLY A 803 8.55 41.59 -43.33
C GLY A 803 7.38 40.71 -42.91
N LYS A 804 7.26 39.47 -43.43
CA LYS A 804 6.29 38.49 -42.91
C LYS A 804 6.70 38.00 -41.51
N SER A 805 5.92 38.37 -40.50
CA SER A 805 5.81 37.69 -39.19
C SER A 805 4.33 37.38 -38.95
N LYS A 806 3.95 36.10 -38.94
CA LYS A 806 2.59 35.67 -38.56
C LYS A 806 2.61 35.21 -37.11
N LYS A 807 2.25 36.13 -36.22
CA LYS A 807 1.51 35.86 -34.99
C LYS A 807 0.18 35.16 -35.34
N LYS A 808 -0.17 34.11 -34.60
CA LYS A 808 -1.57 33.77 -34.32
C LYS A 808 -1.71 33.52 -32.82
N GLN A 809 -2.03 34.61 -32.15
CA GLN A 809 -2.56 34.69 -30.80
C GLN A 809 -3.92 35.38 -30.98
N THR A 810 -5.01 34.75 -30.53
CA THR A 810 -6.41 35.22 -30.34
C THR A 810 -7.31 34.01 -30.53
N LYS A 811 -8.34 33.73 -29.72
CA LYS A 811 -9.12 34.47 -28.70
C LYS A 811 -9.57 33.42 -27.68
N LYS A 812 -9.32 33.66 -26.39
CA LYS A 812 -10.29 34.10 -25.38
C LYS A 812 -11.41 33.09 -25.16
#